data_AF-A0A9N9VHX5-F1
#
_entry.id   AF-A0A9N9VHX5-F1
#
_cell.length_a   1.000
_cell.length_b   1.000
_cell.length_c   1.000
_cell.angle_alpha   90.00
_cell.angle_beta   90.00
_cell.angle_gamma   90.00
#
_symmetry.space_group_name_H-M   'P 1'
#
loop_
_entity.id
_entity.type
_entity.pdbx_description
1 polymer ?
#
loop_
_entity_poly.entity_id
_entity_poly.type
_entity_poly.pdbx_seq_one_letter_code
_entity_poly.pdbx_strand_id
1 'polypeptide(L)'
;MLLLSLVLLFNAASAARPMENLGRGVVALRASGGVFVSWRLLGLDPSGIGFNLYRKAGSSAAVKVNSAVLTGGTNYLDTAADIGQQNEYYVRPVVNGAEQPASGSFRLKANSAEEPVFRVPLRAGNSIKFVWVGDLNGDGEYDYVIDRQGNPQTIEAYLNDGTFLWSVNLGPNSANQNNIEPGSSTIDVGNWDGVTVYDFDNDGIAEVAIKIANGVVFGDGTTWSNSDNNKQWIAFLNGQTGALRAYVALPRDYAADGPLAARFGVGVLDGTTPHLVAFMKNRQDGGAFNLIECAYTFKGSNAVQKWCWKRDSQNAPDGHNTRIIDVDANGSDEVVEIGYCLNGDGSLRYSLGPSGIIHGDRFHVAKIDPSRAGLQGYGVQQDHPDFLYEYYYDARDGKILWKHFGSSASDVGRGMAGDIDPRSAGMETWSFSGVYNAPSNKLAEPDTSKAPWPSLGLWWDGDTLLEFYNDGKIEKWDWLKPSASNSLPRIESIWNYGATSSNGVYPQMIGDIIGDWREEVILTNSDYSQLVIFSTDIPTSTRLYTLPHNPAYRNCMTLKGYQQSNHVDYFMGEHQSAHARDGNNAYPLPLDLLQGKVDGERKYGYTKDGKKKRILLNAFDMNGVGHISIGQWQNPEDKSSQKNRLPYWIELAKLLEKGKFNALFLGTDNRHLADNFGSHDVYKSSHAPAIQSGTQWPLYDPFTNIVTSWSDNAARAFGLPQLPEHDTRYEIAEEYLNLAYKLWESSWEDDAVVKDPSTHTYTQPTKVRKVVHKGKHFKSESAHQVDPSPQRTPLLFQAGMSPAGSAFASRHAECVFVGGASPAIVALNVQRTRAQAAANGRDPYDIKFFVQLTPVQYAIGDGGLSLFGGTSGIDISKFPPDEEFPTDPDHPLLQGFTPAQRNRLLARPRGYDKWTPRILAEYQSIGGSAMFKVGSGATVADEIERWVTEADVDGFNIGHIVVPGAWEDVTKYLTPELERRGWLGTGDYNVPGGTAL
;
A
#
# COMPACT_ATOMS: atom_id res chain seq x y z
N MET A 1 43.53 -11.82 7.31
CA MET A 1 42.78 -12.40 8.43
C MET A 1 41.97 -11.29 9.07
N LEU A 2 40.68 -11.19 8.73
CA LEU A 2 39.58 -10.75 9.60
C LEU A 2 38.29 -11.02 8.82
N LEU A 3 37.45 -11.91 9.36
CA LEU A 3 36.13 -12.25 8.83
C LEU A 3 35.22 -11.02 8.92
N LEU A 4 34.50 -10.68 7.84
CA LEU A 4 33.26 -9.91 7.94
C LEU A 4 32.14 -10.66 7.23
N SER A 5 31.15 -11.02 8.03
CA SER A 5 29.87 -11.62 7.67
C SER A 5 29.07 -10.65 6.81
N LEU A 6 28.75 -11.03 5.56
CA LEU A 6 27.92 -10.23 4.67
C LEU A 6 26.46 -10.69 4.80
N VAL A 7 25.64 -9.84 5.42
CA VAL A 7 24.18 -10.00 5.54
C VAL A 7 23.54 -9.50 4.25
N LEU A 8 22.69 -10.35 3.65
CA LEU A 8 21.87 -10.07 2.48
C LEU A 8 20.84 -8.97 2.80
N LEU A 9 20.79 -7.90 2.01
CA LEU A 9 19.78 -6.84 2.13
C LEU A 9 18.70 -6.99 1.06
N PHE A 10 17.50 -7.40 1.50
CA PHE A 10 16.24 -7.21 0.80
C PHE A 10 15.72 -5.79 1.10
N ASN A 11 15.45 -4.99 0.06
CA ASN A 11 14.59 -3.81 0.17
C ASN A 11 13.16 -4.25 -0.19
N ALA A 12 12.26 -4.22 0.79
CA ALA A 12 10.84 -4.49 0.61
C ALA A 12 10.21 -3.35 -0.21
N ALA A 13 9.66 -3.69 -1.38
CA ALA A 13 8.50 -2.97 -1.87
C ALA A 13 7.30 -3.48 -1.07
N SER A 14 6.39 -2.60 -0.67
CA SER A 14 5.11 -3.01 -0.08
C SER A 14 4.43 -4.00 -1.04
N ALA A 15 4.38 -5.26 -0.65
CA ALA A 15 3.60 -6.26 -1.35
C ALA A 15 2.12 -5.93 -1.14
N ALA A 16 1.26 -6.25 -2.12
CA ALA A 16 -0.17 -6.13 -1.91
C ALA A 16 -0.57 -7.00 -0.71
N ARG A 17 -1.19 -6.38 0.30
CA ARG A 17 -1.61 -7.10 1.51
C ARG A 17 -2.77 -8.03 1.15
N PRO A 18 -2.75 -9.29 1.61
CA PRO A 18 -3.93 -10.13 1.51
C PRO A 18 -5.05 -9.53 2.37
N MET A 19 -6.23 -9.42 1.77
CA MET A 19 -7.46 -8.97 2.43
C MET A 19 -8.57 -9.96 2.09
N GLU A 20 -9.59 -10.05 2.95
CA GLU A 20 -10.72 -10.96 2.76
C GLU A 20 -11.44 -10.70 1.43
N ASN A 21 -11.91 -11.76 0.78
CA ASN A 21 -12.66 -11.67 -0.47
C ASN A 21 -14.14 -11.38 -0.20
N LEU A 22 -14.45 -10.12 0.12
CA LEU A 22 -15.80 -9.74 0.50
C LEU A 22 -16.76 -9.63 -0.70
N GLY A 23 -17.99 -10.09 -0.48
CA GLY A 23 -19.16 -9.86 -1.30
C GLY A 23 -19.66 -8.43 -1.19
N ARG A 24 -20.80 -8.12 -1.82
CA ARG A 24 -21.33 -6.75 -1.82
C ARG A 24 -21.95 -6.34 -0.51
N GLY A 25 -22.16 -7.23 0.46
CA GLY A 25 -22.71 -6.86 1.77
C GLY A 25 -23.98 -6.04 1.63
N VAL A 26 -24.91 -6.47 0.78
CA VAL A 26 -26.16 -5.71 0.60
C VAL A 26 -26.92 -5.76 1.92
N VAL A 27 -27.38 -4.61 2.41
CA VAL A 27 -28.31 -4.51 3.55
C VAL A 27 -29.48 -3.65 3.15
N ALA A 28 -30.68 -4.02 3.60
CA ALA A 28 -31.90 -3.26 3.36
C ALA A 28 -32.68 -3.07 4.66
N LEU A 29 -32.95 -1.81 5.02
CA LEU A 29 -33.65 -1.40 6.23
C LEU A 29 -34.90 -0.61 5.85
N ARG A 30 -35.97 -0.78 6.62
CA ARG A 30 -37.14 0.09 6.44
C ARG A 30 -36.83 1.42 7.10
N ALA A 31 -36.84 2.48 6.28
CA ALA A 31 -36.57 3.85 6.67
C ALA A 31 -37.78 4.73 6.41
N SER A 32 -37.74 5.97 6.87
CA SER A 32 -38.82 6.91 6.60
C SER A 32 -38.98 7.15 5.09
N GLY A 33 -40.17 6.85 4.56
CA GLY A 33 -40.49 7.04 3.14
C GLY A 33 -40.07 5.91 2.19
N GLY A 34 -39.53 4.79 2.67
CA GLY A 34 -39.22 3.65 1.81
C GLY A 34 -38.34 2.56 2.43
N VAL A 35 -37.51 1.93 1.61
CA VAL A 35 -36.47 1.00 2.04
C VAL A 35 -35.11 1.60 1.70
N PHE A 36 -34.29 1.87 2.71
CA PHE A 36 -32.90 2.27 2.53
C PHE A 36 -32.06 1.03 2.26
N VAL A 37 -31.25 1.06 1.20
CA VAL A 37 -30.38 -0.04 0.80
C VAL A 37 -28.96 0.49 0.64
N SER A 38 -27.98 -0.16 1.24
CA SER A 38 -26.55 0.13 1.06
C SER A 38 -25.77 -1.13 0.72
N TRP A 39 -24.58 -0.97 0.14
CA TRP A 39 -23.69 -2.05 -0.28
C TRP A 39 -22.24 -1.58 -0.37
N ARG A 40 -21.31 -2.55 -0.36
CA ARG A 40 -19.87 -2.29 -0.34
C ARG A 40 -19.40 -1.82 -1.71
N LEU A 41 -18.59 -0.77 -1.69
CA LEU A 41 -17.57 -0.55 -2.71
C LEU A 41 -16.33 -1.36 -2.30
N LEU A 42 -15.85 -2.25 -3.16
CA LEU A 42 -14.73 -3.14 -2.83
C LEU A 42 -13.40 -2.47 -3.18
N GLY A 43 -12.32 -2.81 -2.47
CA GLY A 43 -11.01 -2.20 -2.66
C GLY A 43 -10.38 -2.52 -4.02
N LEU A 44 -10.85 -3.60 -4.66
CA LEU A 44 -10.44 -4.02 -6.01
C LEU A 44 -11.39 -3.54 -7.10
N ASP A 45 -12.46 -2.81 -6.77
CA ASP A 45 -13.33 -2.25 -7.80
C ASP A 45 -12.58 -1.21 -8.65
N PRO A 46 -12.78 -1.18 -9.98
CA PRO A 46 -12.22 -0.14 -10.82
C PRO A 46 -12.77 1.24 -10.44
N SER A 47 -11.91 2.25 -10.55
CA SER A 47 -12.31 3.64 -10.40
C SER A 47 -13.48 3.97 -11.33
N GLY A 48 -14.51 4.62 -10.80
CA GLY A 48 -15.71 4.99 -11.54
C GLY A 48 -16.72 3.86 -11.80
N ILE A 49 -16.58 2.68 -11.16
CA ILE A 49 -17.59 1.61 -11.25
C ILE A 49 -18.99 2.13 -10.89
N GLY A 50 -19.99 1.73 -11.68
CA GLY A 50 -21.40 2.02 -11.40
C GLY A 50 -22.15 0.84 -10.79
N PHE A 51 -23.37 1.06 -10.32
CA PHE A 51 -24.24 -0.01 -9.83
C PHE A 51 -25.69 0.14 -10.32
N ASN A 52 -26.35 -0.98 -10.58
CA ASN A 52 -27.80 -1.05 -10.72
C ASN A 52 -28.37 -1.87 -9.57
N LEU A 53 -29.40 -1.33 -8.92
CA LEU A 53 -30.09 -1.96 -7.81
C LEU A 53 -31.35 -2.67 -8.31
N TYR A 54 -31.56 -3.89 -7.83
CA TYR A 54 -32.71 -4.71 -8.17
C TYR A 54 -33.49 -5.06 -6.92
N ARG A 55 -34.82 -5.06 -7.04
CA ARG A 55 -35.77 -5.49 -6.01
C ARG A 55 -36.65 -6.61 -6.53
N LYS A 56 -36.85 -7.66 -5.73
CA LYS A 56 -37.83 -8.71 -5.96
C LYS A 56 -38.86 -8.71 -4.81
N ALA A 57 -40.11 -8.40 -5.13
CA ALA A 57 -41.22 -8.36 -4.17
C ALA A 57 -42.03 -9.67 -4.21
N GLY A 58 -42.04 -10.41 -3.10
CA GLY A 58 -42.72 -11.70 -2.98
C GLY A 58 -42.29 -12.70 -4.08
N SER A 59 -43.26 -13.20 -4.85
CA SER A 59 -43.03 -14.12 -5.98
C SER A 59 -42.87 -13.40 -7.33
N SER A 60 -42.86 -12.07 -7.35
CA SER A 60 -42.72 -11.29 -8.58
C SER A 60 -41.34 -11.44 -9.21
N ALA A 61 -41.21 -11.09 -10.49
CA ALA A 61 -39.91 -10.92 -11.13
C ALA A 61 -39.14 -9.75 -10.52
N ALA A 62 -37.81 -9.84 -10.48
CA ALA A 62 -36.97 -8.75 -10.01
C ALA A 62 -37.05 -7.55 -10.98
N VAL A 63 -37.15 -6.34 -10.43
CA VAL A 63 -37.20 -5.09 -11.17
C VAL A 63 -36.00 -4.23 -10.81
N LYS A 64 -35.41 -3.56 -11.81
CA LYS A 64 -34.39 -2.53 -11.58
C LYS A 64 -35.06 -1.28 -11.01
N VAL A 65 -34.58 -0.77 -9.88
CA VAL A 65 -35.25 0.33 -9.15
C VAL A 65 -34.70 1.72 -9.47
N ASN A 66 -33.46 1.81 -9.97
CA ASN A 66 -32.82 3.06 -10.38
C ASN A 66 -32.97 3.31 -11.90
N SER A 67 -33.18 4.57 -12.30
CA SER A 67 -33.31 4.96 -13.71
C SER A 67 -31.97 5.17 -14.43
N ALA A 68 -30.96 5.67 -13.70
CA ALA A 68 -29.59 5.85 -14.16
C ALA A 68 -28.63 5.01 -13.32
N VAL A 69 -27.50 4.61 -13.90
CA VAL A 69 -26.44 3.87 -13.19
C VAL A 69 -25.95 4.70 -11.99
N LEU A 70 -25.89 4.06 -10.82
CA LEU A 70 -25.52 4.71 -9.57
C LEU A 70 -24.00 4.80 -9.47
N THR A 71 -23.45 6.02 -9.51
CA THR A 71 -22.00 6.29 -9.41
C THR A 71 -21.63 7.19 -8.23
N GLY A 72 -22.61 7.63 -7.43
CA GLY A 72 -22.41 8.38 -6.18
C GLY A 72 -22.08 7.46 -5.00
N GLY A 73 -22.54 7.80 -3.79
CA GLY A 73 -22.48 6.87 -2.64
C GLY A 73 -23.10 5.51 -2.96
N THR A 74 -22.66 4.45 -2.28
CA THR A 74 -23.17 3.08 -2.48
C THR A 74 -24.38 2.80 -1.61
N ASN A 75 -25.37 3.69 -1.72
CA ASN A 75 -26.68 3.55 -1.08
C ASN A 75 -27.80 4.07 -1.99
N TYR A 76 -29.04 3.72 -1.65
CA TYR A 76 -30.23 4.10 -2.39
C TYR A 76 -31.49 4.00 -1.51
N LEU A 77 -32.39 4.98 -1.61
CA LEU A 77 -33.72 4.93 -0.98
C LEU A 77 -34.78 4.50 -2.01
N ASP A 78 -35.30 3.29 -1.86
CA ASP A 78 -36.40 2.78 -2.67
C ASP A 78 -37.76 3.17 -2.09
N THR A 79 -38.35 4.24 -2.62
CA THR A 79 -39.67 4.76 -2.21
C THR A 79 -40.85 4.00 -2.83
N ALA A 80 -40.60 3.04 -3.73
CA ALA A 80 -41.62 2.32 -4.47
C ALA A 80 -41.83 0.88 -3.95
N ALA A 81 -41.17 0.50 -2.86
CA ALA A 81 -41.26 -0.82 -2.27
C ALA A 81 -42.62 -1.04 -1.58
N ASP A 82 -43.25 -2.18 -1.84
CA ASP A 82 -44.45 -2.60 -1.11
C ASP A 82 -44.01 -3.26 0.20
N ILE A 83 -44.12 -2.52 1.30
CA ILE A 83 -43.74 -2.98 2.65
C ILE A 83 -44.66 -4.11 3.14
N GLY A 84 -45.84 -4.27 2.57
CA GLY A 84 -46.73 -5.41 2.87
C GLY A 84 -46.19 -6.76 2.38
N GLN A 85 -45.13 -6.76 1.56
CA GLN A 85 -44.50 -7.95 1.01
C GLN A 85 -43.04 -8.07 1.46
N GLN A 86 -42.51 -9.29 1.38
CA GLN A 86 -41.07 -9.50 1.50
C GLN A 86 -40.38 -8.88 0.29
N ASN A 87 -39.33 -8.11 0.52
CA ASN A 87 -38.52 -7.49 -0.52
C ASN A 87 -37.09 -8.03 -0.45
N GLU A 88 -36.61 -8.61 -1.55
CA GLU A 88 -35.23 -9.08 -1.71
C GLU A 88 -34.46 -8.11 -2.60
N TYR A 89 -33.31 -7.62 -2.13
CA TYR A 89 -32.47 -6.65 -2.83
C TYR A 89 -31.10 -7.23 -3.18
N TYR A 90 -30.61 -6.92 -4.38
CA TYR A 90 -29.25 -7.21 -4.81
C TYR A 90 -28.78 -6.16 -5.81
N VAL A 91 -27.47 -6.01 -5.96
CA VAL A 91 -26.88 -5.09 -6.92
C VAL A 91 -26.20 -5.82 -8.07
N ARG A 92 -26.11 -5.15 -9.21
CA ARG A 92 -25.25 -5.52 -10.33
C ARG A 92 -24.23 -4.42 -10.55
N PRO A 93 -22.93 -4.71 -10.42
CA PRO A 93 -21.89 -3.74 -10.81
C PRO A 93 -22.00 -3.42 -12.30
N VAL A 94 -21.56 -2.22 -12.68
CA VAL A 94 -21.55 -1.73 -14.06
C VAL A 94 -20.15 -1.23 -14.37
N VAL A 95 -19.46 -1.95 -15.25
CA VAL A 95 -18.07 -1.65 -15.65
C VAL A 95 -18.08 -1.34 -17.14
N ASN A 96 -17.53 -0.18 -17.53
CA ASN A 96 -17.50 0.28 -18.93
C ASN A 96 -18.89 0.23 -19.62
N GLY A 97 -19.95 0.54 -18.88
CA GLY A 97 -21.33 0.53 -19.36
C GLY A 97 -22.00 -0.85 -19.42
N ALA A 98 -21.30 -1.94 -19.05
CA ALA A 98 -21.84 -3.30 -19.06
C ALA A 98 -22.15 -3.80 -17.63
N GLU A 99 -23.35 -4.34 -17.42
CA GLU A 99 -23.71 -5.03 -16.18
C GLU A 99 -22.89 -6.29 -15.96
N GLN A 100 -22.44 -6.47 -14.73
CA GLN A 100 -21.75 -7.63 -14.21
C GLN A 100 -22.76 -8.57 -13.51
N PRO A 101 -22.34 -9.80 -13.11
CA PRO A 101 -23.17 -10.71 -12.35
C PRO A 101 -23.80 -10.07 -11.10
N ALA A 102 -24.97 -10.57 -10.71
CA ALA A 102 -25.65 -10.13 -9.50
C ALA A 102 -24.83 -10.49 -8.26
N SER A 103 -24.88 -9.61 -7.26
CA SER A 103 -24.36 -9.86 -5.93
C SER A 103 -25.19 -10.89 -5.16
N GLY A 104 -24.71 -11.25 -3.97
CA GLY A 104 -25.57 -11.75 -2.89
C GLY A 104 -26.71 -10.77 -2.57
N SER A 105 -27.74 -11.26 -1.90
CA SER A 105 -28.99 -10.52 -1.69
C SER A 105 -29.37 -10.42 -0.23
N PHE A 106 -30.03 -9.32 0.14
CA PHE A 106 -30.65 -9.14 1.45
C PHE A 106 -32.16 -9.28 1.37
N ARG A 107 -32.79 -9.94 2.35
CA ARG A 107 -34.24 -10.10 2.44
C ARG A 107 -34.83 -9.29 3.58
N LEU A 108 -35.55 -8.22 3.24
CA LEU A 108 -36.39 -7.49 4.17
C LEU A 108 -37.75 -8.19 4.30
N LYS A 109 -38.11 -8.58 5.53
CA LYS A 109 -39.39 -9.26 5.81
C LYS A 109 -40.58 -8.32 5.56
N ALA A 110 -41.72 -8.92 5.20
CA ALA A 110 -42.98 -8.19 5.08
C ALA A 110 -43.33 -7.53 6.43
N ASN A 111 -43.78 -6.28 6.37
CA ASN A 111 -44.17 -5.48 7.53
C ASN A 111 -43.05 -5.28 8.57
N SER A 112 -41.77 -5.36 8.18
CA SER A 112 -40.65 -4.94 9.04
C SER A 112 -40.94 -3.57 9.65
N ALA A 113 -40.56 -3.34 10.91
CA ALA A 113 -40.70 -2.05 11.55
C ALA A 113 -39.76 -1.02 10.91
N GLU A 114 -40.10 0.27 11.03
CA GLU A 114 -39.19 1.36 10.64
C GLU A 114 -38.15 1.52 11.74
N GLU A 115 -36.96 0.96 11.51
CA GLU A 115 -35.88 0.88 12.50
C GLU A 115 -34.53 0.66 11.79
N PRO A 116 -33.43 1.24 12.31
CA PRO A 116 -32.09 1.13 11.75
C PRO A 116 -31.40 -0.17 12.23
N VAL A 117 -32.16 -1.26 12.35
CA VAL A 117 -31.64 -2.54 12.88
C VAL A 117 -32.09 -3.74 12.06
N PHE A 118 -31.20 -4.73 11.97
CA PHE A 118 -31.55 -6.09 11.62
C PHE A 118 -31.10 -7.04 12.74
N ARG A 119 -31.68 -8.25 12.76
CA ARG A 119 -31.52 -9.18 13.89
C ARG A 119 -31.08 -10.54 13.40
N VAL A 120 -30.08 -11.11 14.07
CA VAL A 120 -29.52 -12.43 13.78
C VAL A 120 -29.86 -13.34 14.98
N PRO A 121 -30.67 -14.39 14.80
CA PRO A 121 -31.04 -15.26 15.90
C PRO A 121 -29.84 -16.07 16.41
N LEU A 122 -29.76 -16.23 17.72
CA LEU A 122 -28.78 -17.06 18.41
C LEU A 122 -29.49 -18.15 19.22
N ARG A 123 -28.73 -19.13 19.71
CA ARG A 123 -29.26 -20.03 20.74
C ARG A 123 -29.35 -19.29 22.06
N ALA A 124 -30.27 -19.69 22.93
CA ALA A 124 -30.30 -19.17 24.29
C ALA A 124 -29.01 -19.57 25.04
N GLY A 125 -28.45 -18.65 25.82
CA GLY A 125 -27.19 -18.86 26.52
C GLY A 125 -26.86 -17.76 27.53
N ASN A 126 -25.65 -17.81 28.07
CA ASN A 126 -25.14 -16.75 28.97
C ASN A 126 -24.89 -15.43 28.21
N SER A 127 -24.59 -14.38 28.95
CA SER A 127 -24.24 -13.07 28.38
C SER A 127 -23.03 -13.16 27.45
N ILE A 128 -23.00 -12.25 26.46
CA ILE A 128 -21.99 -12.18 25.41
C ILE A 128 -21.19 -10.89 25.63
N LYS A 129 -19.88 -10.98 25.81
CA LYS A 129 -19.04 -9.79 25.98
C LYS A 129 -18.55 -9.25 24.65
N PHE A 130 -18.06 -10.10 23.76
CA PHE A 130 -17.46 -9.73 22.49
C PHE A 130 -18.05 -10.54 21.33
N VAL A 131 -18.09 -9.87 20.18
CA VAL A 131 -18.36 -10.50 18.89
C VAL A 131 -17.14 -10.28 18.01
N TRP A 132 -16.70 -11.33 17.32
CA TRP A 132 -15.74 -11.28 16.23
C TRP A 132 -16.44 -11.64 14.93
N VAL A 133 -15.88 -11.14 13.83
CA VAL A 133 -16.37 -11.43 12.48
C VAL A 133 -15.27 -12.03 11.62
N GLY A 134 -15.68 -12.87 10.68
CA GLY A 134 -14.85 -13.45 9.64
C GLY A 134 -15.76 -14.20 8.67
N ASP A 135 -15.35 -14.33 7.41
CA ASP A 135 -16.04 -15.19 6.45
C ASP A 135 -15.72 -16.65 6.80
N LEU A 136 -16.59 -17.32 7.58
CA LEU A 136 -16.29 -18.64 8.08
C LEU A 136 -16.56 -19.72 7.03
N ASN A 137 -17.17 -19.39 5.89
CA ASN A 137 -17.61 -20.37 4.91
C ASN A 137 -17.13 -20.12 3.45
N GLY A 138 -16.49 -18.99 3.20
CA GLY A 138 -15.96 -18.56 1.90
C GLY A 138 -17.00 -17.95 0.95
N ASP A 139 -18.14 -17.47 1.46
CA ASP A 139 -19.22 -16.88 0.64
C ASP A 139 -19.09 -15.36 0.42
N GLY A 140 -18.09 -14.75 1.07
CA GLY A 140 -17.78 -13.34 1.02
C GLY A 140 -18.58 -12.47 2.01
N GLU A 141 -19.39 -13.06 2.88
CA GLU A 141 -20.11 -12.32 3.92
C GLU A 141 -19.57 -12.65 5.31
N TYR A 142 -19.59 -11.65 6.20
CA TYR A 142 -19.12 -11.86 7.57
C TYR A 142 -20.10 -12.72 8.37
N ASP A 143 -19.57 -13.77 8.97
CA ASP A 143 -20.22 -14.59 9.97
C ASP A 143 -19.77 -14.18 11.38
N TYR A 144 -20.41 -14.72 12.41
CA TYR A 144 -20.24 -14.27 13.79
C TYR A 144 -19.64 -15.35 14.68
N VAL A 145 -18.59 -14.99 15.41
CA VAL A 145 -18.05 -15.77 16.53
C VAL A 145 -18.33 -15.00 17.81
N ILE A 146 -18.92 -15.65 18.81
CA ILE A 146 -19.34 -15.02 20.07
C ILE A 146 -18.81 -15.79 21.27
N ASP A 147 -18.57 -15.06 22.35
CA ASP A 147 -18.33 -15.67 23.65
C ASP A 147 -19.60 -15.85 24.47
N ARG A 148 -19.55 -16.78 25.43
CA ARG A 148 -20.56 -16.92 26.47
C ARG A 148 -19.86 -16.94 27.82
N GLN A 149 -20.22 -15.97 28.66
CA GLN A 149 -19.71 -15.78 30.02
C GLN A 149 -20.33 -16.78 31.01
N GLY A 150 -20.22 -18.07 30.70
CA GLY A 150 -20.63 -19.19 31.56
C GLY A 150 -19.49 -19.69 32.46
N ASN A 151 -19.75 -20.74 33.22
CA ASN A 151 -18.73 -21.47 33.98
C ASN A 151 -18.92 -22.99 33.79
N PRO A 152 -18.16 -23.64 32.89
CA PRO A 152 -17.06 -23.09 32.08
C PRO A 152 -17.51 -22.11 30.98
N GLN A 153 -16.60 -21.27 30.50
CA GLN A 153 -16.84 -20.38 29.35
C GLN A 153 -16.94 -21.18 28.05
N THR A 154 -17.66 -20.65 27.06
CA THR A 154 -17.75 -21.26 25.73
C THR A 154 -17.62 -20.22 24.63
N ILE A 155 -17.14 -20.63 23.46
CA ILE A 155 -17.24 -19.89 22.20
C ILE A 155 -18.28 -20.57 21.31
N GLU A 156 -19.03 -19.79 20.53
CA GLU A 156 -20.00 -20.27 19.54
C GLU A 156 -19.79 -19.56 18.20
N ALA A 157 -20.08 -20.24 17.09
CA ALA A 157 -20.07 -19.65 15.76
C ALA A 157 -21.41 -19.79 15.06
N TYR A 158 -21.78 -18.75 14.31
CA TYR A 158 -23.04 -18.60 13.60
C TYR A 158 -22.82 -17.99 12.23
N LEU A 159 -23.52 -18.49 11.21
CA LEU A 159 -23.57 -17.81 9.92
C LEU A 159 -24.31 -16.47 10.02
N ASN A 160 -24.15 -15.62 9.00
CA ASN A 160 -24.79 -14.30 8.92
C ASN A 160 -26.34 -14.31 9.09
N ASP A 161 -26.98 -15.45 8.81
CA ASP A 161 -28.43 -15.65 8.95
C ASP A 161 -28.87 -16.23 10.31
N GLY A 162 -27.91 -16.50 11.20
CA GLY A 162 -28.12 -17.08 12.54
C GLY A 162 -28.08 -18.61 12.56
N THR A 163 -27.69 -19.27 11.46
CA THR A 163 -27.43 -20.71 11.45
C THR A 163 -26.28 -21.04 12.40
N PHE A 164 -26.59 -21.77 13.47
CA PHE A 164 -25.57 -22.27 14.40
C PHE A 164 -24.63 -23.28 13.72
N LEU A 165 -23.33 -23.08 13.86
CA LEU A 165 -22.30 -23.98 13.32
C LEU A 165 -21.77 -24.94 14.39
N TRP A 166 -21.14 -24.39 15.43
CA TRP A 166 -20.44 -25.18 16.45
C TRP A 166 -20.25 -24.40 17.75
N SER A 167 -19.85 -25.11 18.82
CA SER A 167 -19.46 -24.51 20.09
C SER A 167 -18.23 -25.21 20.66
N VAL A 168 -17.30 -24.41 21.21
CA VAL A 168 -16.12 -24.87 21.93
C VAL A 168 -16.32 -24.61 23.41
N ASN A 169 -16.15 -25.64 24.24
CA ASN A 169 -16.19 -25.53 25.70
C ASN A 169 -14.77 -25.38 26.25
N LEU A 170 -14.50 -24.32 27.01
CA LEU A 170 -13.14 -24.01 27.47
C LEU A 170 -12.68 -24.81 28.69
N GLY A 171 -13.51 -25.74 29.15
CA GLY A 171 -13.16 -26.69 30.19
C GLY A 171 -13.01 -26.05 31.57
N PRO A 172 -12.66 -26.85 32.59
CA PRO A 172 -12.66 -26.44 33.99
C PRO A 172 -11.67 -25.31 34.30
N ASN A 173 -10.61 -25.17 33.51
CA ASN A 173 -9.61 -24.13 33.71
C ASN A 173 -10.08 -22.73 33.29
N SER A 174 -11.28 -22.60 32.70
CA SER A 174 -11.92 -21.31 32.42
C SER A 174 -12.74 -20.76 33.60
N ALA A 175 -12.91 -21.55 34.67
CA ALA A 175 -13.74 -21.20 35.82
C ALA A 175 -13.20 -20.01 36.63
N ASN A 176 -11.87 -19.82 36.67
CA ASN A 176 -11.26 -18.68 37.33
C ASN A 176 -11.29 -17.44 36.42
N GLN A 177 -12.35 -16.64 36.55
CA GLN A 177 -12.58 -15.43 35.76
C GLN A 177 -12.05 -14.16 36.44
N ASN A 178 -10.96 -14.26 37.20
CA ASN A 178 -10.31 -13.09 37.78
C ASN A 178 -9.72 -12.19 36.68
N ASN A 179 -10.03 -10.89 36.70
CA ASN A 179 -9.58 -9.95 35.67
C ASN A 179 -8.05 -9.70 35.67
N ILE A 180 -7.33 -10.07 36.74
CA ILE A 180 -5.90 -9.83 36.91
C ILE A 180 -5.10 -11.14 36.74
N GLU A 181 -5.58 -12.22 37.35
CA GLU A 181 -4.94 -13.55 37.37
C GLU A 181 -5.94 -14.63 36.90
N PRO A 182 -6.39 -14.59 35.63
CA PRO A 182 -7.36 -15.53 35.11
C PRO A 182 -6.80 -16.94 34.96
N GLY A 183 -7.70 -17.91 34.84
CA GLY A 183 -7.36 -19.31 34.56
C GLY A 183 -6.71 -19.53 33.19
N SER A 184 -6.07 -20.69 33.01
CA SER A 184 -5.24 -20.98 31.84
C SER A 184 -6.02 -21.04 30.51
N SER A 185 -7.30 -21.43 30.54
CA SER A 185 -8.22 -21.36 29.39
C SER A 185 -9.31 -20.30 29.53
N THR A 186 -9.24 -19.42 30.54
CA THR A 186 -10.15 -18.27 30.67
C THR A 186 -9.87 -17.26 29.57
N ILE A 187 -10.95 -16.72 28.99
CA ILE A 187 -10.97 -15.70 27.93
C ILE A 187 -11.86 -14.53 28.37
N ASP A 188 -11.79 -13.40 27.68
CA ASP A 188 -12.80 -12.33 27.75
C ASP A 188 -13.08 -11.72 29.15
N VAL A 189 -12.10 -11.72 30.06
CA VAL A 189 -12.23 -11.10 31.39
C VAL A 189 -11.35 -9.87 31.51
N GLY A 190 -11.84 -8.80 32.15
CA GLY A 190 -11.12 -7.52 32.19
C GLY A 190 -10.80 -6.98 30.79
N ASN A 191 -9.52 -6.69 30.53
CA ASN A 191 -8.98 -6.30 29.23
C ASN A 191 -8.44 -7.49 28.41
N TRP A 192 -8.67 -8.73 28.83
CA TRP A 192 -8.24 -9.92 28.09
C TRP A 192 -9.33 -10.35 27.12
N ASP A 193 -8.91 -10.91 25.99
CA ASP A 193 -9.79 -11.61 25.06
C ASP A 193 -9.28 -13.05 24.90
N GLY A 194 -8.11 -13.27 24.30
CA GLY A 194 -7.57 -14.60 24.05
C GLY A 194 -8.28 -15.33 22.90
N VAL A 195 -9.00 -14.59 22.07
CA VAL A 195 -9.71 -15.05 20.88
C VAL A 195 -9.59 -14.00 19.77
N THR A 196 -9.38 -14.45 18.53
CA THR A 196 -9.53 -13.59 17.36
C THR A 196 -9.90 -14.40 16.11
N VAL A 197 -10.39 -13.73 15.06
CA VAL A 197 -10.91 -14.35 13.84
C VAL A 197 -10.33 -13.67 12.60
N TYR A 198 -9.74 -14.48 11.72
CA TYR A 198 -9.09 -14.03 10.49
C TYR A 198 -8.81 -15.21 9.56
N ASP A 199 -8.72 -14.98 8.25
CA ASP A 199 -8.16 -15.94 7.29
C ASP A 199 -6.63 -15.90 7.38
N PHE A 200 -6.04 -16.73 8.24
CA PHE A 200 -4.62 -16.66 8.55
C PHE A 200 -3.74 -17.28 7.46
N ASP A 201 -4.25 -18.26 6.71
CA ASP A 201 -3.49 -18.94 5.66
C ASP A 201 -3.84 -18.52 4.23
N ASN A 202 -4.77 -17.57 4.08
CA ASN A 202 -5.27 -16.99 2.84
C ASN A 202 -5.95 -18.03 1.94
N ASP A 203 -6.68 -18.99 2.53
CA ASP A 203 -7.45 -19.99 1.78
C ASP A 203 -8.86 -19.50 1.39
N GLY A 204 -9.24 -18.29 1.83
CA GLY A 204 -10.54 -17.67 1.61
C GLY A 204 -11.56 -17.96 2.69
N ILE A 205 -11.17 -18.68 3.76
CA ILE A 205 -12.04 -19.04 4.88
C ILE A 205 -11.36 -18.63 6.19
N ALA A 206 -12.04 -17.87 7.03
CA ALA A 206 -11.50 -17.44 8.30
C ALA A 206 -11.38 -18.59 9.32
N GLU A 207 -10.24 -18.65 10.01
CA GLU A 207 -10.06 -19.44 11.21
C GLU A 207 -10.43 -18.67 12.48
N VAL A 208 -10.70 -19.44 13.54
CA VAL A 208 -10.79 -18.92 14.91
C VAL A 208 -9.53 -19.31 15.66
N ALA A 209 -8.75 -18.32 16.07
CA ALA A 209 -7.57 -18.52 16.92
C ALA A 209 -7.95 -18.29 18.39
N ILE A 210 -7.65 -19.26 19.26
CA ILE A 210 -8.11 -19.27 20.65
C ILE A 210 -7.07 -19.81 21.62
N LYS A 211 -6.97 -19.17 22.79
CA LYS A 211 -6.15 -19.63 23.92
C LYS A 211 -6.80 -20.85 24.57
N ILE A 212 -6.06 -21.96 24.65
CA ILE A 212 -6.56 -23.22 25.21
C ILE A 212 -5.63 -23.77 26.30
N ALA A 213 -6.18 -24.64 27.13
CA ALA A 213 -5.47 -25.42 28.14
C ALA A 213 -6.12 -26.80 28.30
N ASN A 214 -5.65 -27.60 29.26
CA ASN A 214 -6.23 -28.91 29.54
C ASN A 214 -7.76 -28.85 29.76
N GLY A 215 -8.49 -29.78 29.15
CA GLY A 215 -9.94 -29.95 29.31
C GLY A 215 -10.81 -29.18 28.32
N VAL A 216 -10.24 -28.42 27.39
CA VAL A 216 -10.99 -27.78 26.30
C VAL A 216 -11.61 -28.84 25.38
N VAL A 217 -12.88 -28.67 24.99
CA VAL A 217 -13.60 -29.54 24.04
C VAL A 217 -13.94 -28.74 22.79
N PHE A 218 -13.45 -29.18 21.64
CA PHE A 218 -13.60 -28.52 20.35
C PHE A 218 -14.97 -28.77 19.71
N GLY A 219 -15.26 -28.08 18.60
CA GLY A 219 -16.55 -28.16 17.90
C GLY A 219 -16.88 -29.55 17.35
N ASP A 220 -15.87 -30.37 17.10
CA ASP A 220 -16.00 -31.78 16.68
C ASP A 220 -16.16 -32.77 17.86
N GLY A 221 -16.19 -32.26 19.10
CA GLY A 221 -16.31 -33.05 20.32
C GLY A 221 -14.98 -33.64 20.83
N THR A 222 -13.85 -33.39 20.18
CA THR A 222 -12.54 -33.84 20.67
C THR A 222 -12.07 -33.01 21.86
N THR A 223 -11.43 -33.66 22.84
CA THR A 223 -10.96 -33.01 24.07
C THR A 223 -9.44 -32.84 24.07
N TRP A 224 -8.97 -31.61 24.27
CA TRP A 224 -7.57 -31.32 24.52
C TRP A 224 -7.15 -31.80 25.92
N SER A 225 -6.26 -32.80 25.97
CA SER A 225 -5.81 -33.41 27.23
C SER A 225 -4.34 -33.15 27.49
N ASN A 226 -4.03 -32.65 28.69
CA ASN A 226 -2.66 -32.50 29.18
C ASN A 226 -2.59 -32.72 30.69
N SER A 227 -1.48 -33.25 31.20
CA SER A 227 -1.30 -33.46 32.64
C SER A 227 -1.07 -32.16 33.42
N ASP A 228 -0.61 -31.10 32.76
CA ASP A 228 -0.35 -29.79 33.36
C ASP A 228 -1.50 -28.82 33.03
N ASN A 229 -2.29 -28.45 34.04
CA ASN A 229 -3.41 -27.50 33.90
C ASN A 229 -2.96 -26.07 33.60
N ASN A 230 -1.71 -25.71 33.90
CA ASN A 230 -1.20 -24.36 33.67
C ASN A 230 -0.49 -24.21 32.33
N LYS A 231 -0.25 -25.31 31.61
CA LYS A 231 0.32 -25.23 30.27
C LYS A 231 -0.76 -24.76 29.29
N GLN A 232 -0.37 -23.84 28.41
CA GLN A 232 -1.27 -23.15 27.50
C GLN A 232 -0.78 -23.24 26.05
N TRP A 233 -1.73 -23.12 25.12
CA TRP A 233 -1.48 -23.12 23.69
C TRP A 233 -2.39 -22.11 23.00
N ILE A 234 -2.04 -21.74 21.78
CA ILE A 234 -2.95 -21.16 20.81
C ILE A 234 -3.39 -22.29 19.89
N ALA A 235 -4.70 -22.47 19.74
CA ALA A 235 -5.31 -23.34 18.75
C ALA A 235 -5.88 -22.51 17.60
N PHE A 236 -5.65 -22.97 16.38
CA PHE A 236 -6.30 -22.47 15.17
C PHE A 236 -7.39 -23.47 14.78
N LEU A 237 -8.64 -23.01 14.80
CA LEU A 237 -9.82 -23.82 14.53
C LEU A 237 -10.36 -23.54 13.14
N ASN A 238 -10.86 -24.57 12.48
CA ASN A 238 -11.60 -24.40 11.22
C ASN A 238 -12.89 -23.60 11.47
N GLY A 239 -13.10 -22.52 10.71
CA GLY A 239 -14.23 -21.61 10.91
C GLY A 239 -15.62 -22.25 10.79
N GLN A 240 -15.80 -23.24 9.91
CA GLN A 240 -17.09 -23.90 9.71
C GLN A 240 -17.42 -24.96 10.76
N THR A 241 -16.41 -25.58 11.39
CA THR A 241 -16.61 -26.79 12.21
C THR A 241 -16.14 -26.66 13.65
N GLY A 242 -15.30 -25.66 13.96
CA GLY A 242 -14.68 -25.51 15.28
C GLY A 242 -13.69 -26.62 15.61
N ALA A 243 -13.33 -27.45 14.62
CA ALA A 243 -12.36 -28.53 14.75
C ALA A 243 -10.94 -27.96 14.73
N LEU A 244 -10.04 -28.60 15.49
CA LEU A 244 -8.65 -28.19 15.59
C LEU A 244 -7.89 -28.42 14.27
N ARG A 245 -7.37 -27.36 13.64
CA ARG A 245 -6.49 -27.45 12.46
C ARG A 245 -5.02 -27.55 12.84
N ALA A 246 -4.58 -26.67 13.74
CA ALA A 246 -3.21 -26.64 14.25
C ALA A 246 -3.16 -26.01 15.64
N TYR A 247 -2.04 -26.18 16.33
CA TYR A 247 -1.79 -25.52 17.61
C TYR A 247 -0.32 -25.22 17.78
N VAL A 248 -0.02 -24.26 18.65
CA VAL A 248 1.34 -23.89 19.04
C VAL A 248 1.37 -23.59 20.53
N ALA A 249 2.41 -24.06 21.23
CA ALA A 249 2.53 -23.84 22.66
C ALA A 249 2.86 -22.38 22.96
N LEU A 250 2.25 -21.82 24.00
CA LEU A 250 2.68 -20.53 24.54
C LEU A 250 4.04 -20.69 25.26
N PRO A 251 4.83 -19.61 25.36
CA PRO A 251 6.05 -19.61 26.16
C PRO A 251 5.79 -20.02 27.60
N ARG A 252 6.78 -20.67 28.22
CA ARG A 252 6.76 -21.03 29.65
C ARG A 252 7.48 -20.02 30.54
N ASP A 253 7.90 -18.90 29.96
CA ASP A 253 8.45 -17.78 30.70
C ASP A 253 7.44 -17.32 31.75
N TYR A 254 7.93 -17.12 32.97
CA TYR A 254 7.12 -16.71 34.14
C TYR A 254 6.00 -17.68 34.54
N ALA A 255 6.00 -18.93 34.06
CA ALA A 255 4.95 -19.91 34.42
C ALA A 255 4.88 -20.25 35.92
N ALA A 256 5.90 -19.87 36.71
CA ALA A 256 5.89 -19.98 38.16
C ALA A 256 4.90 -18.98 38.82
N ASP A 257 4.63 -17.85 38.16
CA ASP A 257 3.71 -16.80 38.60
C ASP A 257 2.27 -17.04 38.12
N GLY A 258 1.98 -18.24 37.61
CA GLY A 258 0.65 -18.64 37.13
C GLY A 258 0.45 -18.47 35.61
N PRO A 259 -0.77 -18.74 35.12
CA PRO A 259 -1.08 -18.70 33.69
C PRO A 259 -0.96 -17.31 33.09
N LEU A 260 -0.59 -17.25 31.80
CA LEU A 260 -0.60 -16.02 31.02
C LEU A 260 -2.03 -15.69 30.56
N ALA A 261 -2.53 -14.52 30.99
CA ALA A 261 -3.67 -13.87 30.34
C ALA A 261 -3.22 -13.33 28.97
N ALA A 262 -4.13 -13.23 28.01
CA ALA A 262 -3.77 -12.85 26.64
C ALA A 262 -4.76 -11.88 25.99
N ARG A 263 -4.24 -11.03 25.12
CA ARG A 263 -4.98 -10.33 24.06
C ARG A 263 -4.44 -10.77 22.71
N PHE A 264 -5.32 -11.09 21.78
CA PHE A 264 -4.96 -11.45 20.41
C PHE A 264 -5.37 -10.34 19.44
N GLY A 265 -4.50 -10.12 18.47
CA GLY A 265 -4.77 -9.30 17.30
C GLY A 265 -4.10 -9.91 16.08
N VAL A 266 -4.40 -9.35 14.91
CA VAL A 266 -3.79 -9.77 13.65
C VAL A 266 -3.11 -8.60 12.97
N GLY A 267 -1.98 -8.87 12.32
CA GLY A 267 -1.38 -7.94 11.39
C GLY A 267 -0.38 -8.59 10.44
N VAL A 268 -0.01 -7.84 9.42
CA VAL A 268 0.84 -8.30 8.33
C VAL A 268 2.28 -7.89 8.62
N LEU A 269 2.88 -8.55 9.61
CA LEU A 269 4.18 -8.19 10.18
C LEU A 269 5.39 -8.35 9.24
N ASP A 270 5.25 -9.12 8.17
CA ASP A 270 6.28 -9.31 7.13
C ASP A 270 5.89 -8.67 5.78
N GLY A 271 4.81 -7.90 5.77
CA GLY A 271 4.25 -7.25 4.58
C GLY A 271 3.46 -8.18 3.63
N THR A 272 3.38 -9.48 3.90
CA THR A 272 2.72 -10.45 2.99
C THR A 272 1.79 -11.46 3.66
N THR A 273 2.03 -11.82 4.91
CA THR A 273 1.32 -12.91 5.59
C THR A 273 0.61 -12.38 6.84
N PRO A 274 -0.66 -12.72 7.09
CA PRO A 274 -1.30 -12.44 8.37
C PRO A 274 -0.65 -13.23 9.50
N HIS A 275 -0.29 -12.56 10.59
CA HIS A 275 0.26 -13.17 11.79
C HIS A 275 -0.64 -12.85 12.97
N LEU A 276 -0.82 -13.82 13.87
CA LEU A 276 -1.43 -13.58 15.16
C LEU A 276 -0.38 -12.94 16.08
N VAL A 277 -0.71 -11.79 16.67
CA VAL A 277 0.05 -11.15 17.75
C VAL A 277 -0.64 -11.43 19.06
N ALA A 278 0.10 -11.96 20.03
CA ALA A 278 -0.38 -12.25 21.37
C ALA A 278 0.35 -11.38 22.40
N PHE A 279 -0.36 -10.41 22.96
CA PHE A 279 0.08 -9.68 24.15
C PHE A 279 -0.31 -10.46 25.40
N MET A 280 0.63 -10.75 26.28
CA MET A 280 0.40 -11.65 27.40
C MET A 280 1.02 -11.16 28.71
N LYS A 281 0.29 -11.36 29.81
CA LYS A 281 0.74 -10.96 31.15
C LYS A 281 0.33 -11.99 32.20
N ASN A 282 1.14 -12.08 33.26
CA ASN A 282 0.75 -12.65 34.55
C ASN A 282 1.36 -11.79 35.68
N ARG A 283 1.02 -12.10 36.93
CA ARG A 283 1.33 -11.23 38.06
C ARG A 283 2.18 -11.96 39.10
N GLN A 284 3.23 -11.29 39.53
CA GLN A 284 4.13 -11.76 40.58
C GLN A 284 3.49 -11.54 41.96
N ASP A 285 3.93 -12.31 42.97
CA ASP A 285 3.47 -12.18 44.37
C ASP A 285 3.61 -10.75 44.95
N GLY A 286 4.55 -9.95 44.43
CA GLY A 286 4.76 -8.55 44.81
C GLY A 286 3.84 -7.53 44.13
N GLY A 287 2.92 -7.99 43.27
CA GLY A 287 1.94 -7.16 42.56
C GLY A 287 2.41 -6.58 41.22
N ALA A 288 3.69 -6.72 40.88
CA ALA A 288 4.26 -6.36 39.58
C ALA A 288 3.82 -7.35 38.48
N PHE A 289 3.82 -6.90 37.24
CA PHE A 289 3.44 -7.73 36.10
C PHE A 289 4.64 -8.15 35.27
N ASN A 290 4.67 -9.43 34.91
CA ASN A 290 5.45 -9.87 33.76
C ASN A 290 4.68 -9.53 32.48
N LEU A 291 5.40 -9.26 31.41
CA LEU A 291 4.82 -8.96 30.10
C LEU A 291 5.66 -9.60 29.01
N ILE A 292 4.97 -10.34 28.15
CA ILE A 292 5.53 -11.02 26.99
C ILE A 292 4.62 -10.82 25.78
N GLU A 293 5.21 -10.50 24.64
CA GLU A 293 4.51 -10.40 23.36
C GLU A 293 5.13 -11.37 22.37
N CYS A 294 4.31 -12.16 21.68
CA CYS A 294 4.81 -13.02 20.62
C CYS A 294 3.96 -12.92 19.36
N ALA A 295 4.56 -13.22 18.21
CA ALA A 295 3.83 -13.44 16.97
C ALA A 295 3.86 -14.90 16.54
N TYR A 296 2.78 -15.33 15.90
CA TYR A 296 2.59 -16.68 15.40
C TYR A 296 2.06 -16.66 13.97
N THR A 297 2.55 -17.59 13.15
CA THR A 297 2.01 -17.81 11.80
C THR A 297 1.29 -19.14 11.77
N PHE A 298 0.15 -19.15 11.09
CA PHE A 298 -0.56 -20.36 10.73
C PHE A 298 -0.54 -20.54 9.21
N LYS A 299 -0.34 -21.77 8.74
CA LYS A 299 -0.44 -22.13 7.33
C LYS A 299 -0.90 -23.57 7.15
N GLY A 300 -2.11 -23.78 6.63
CA GLY A 300 -2.68 -25.10 6.36
C GLY A 300 -2.96 -25.89 7.64
N SER A 301 -2.00 -26.69 8.08
CA SER A 301 -2.08 -27.51 9.29
C SER A 301 -0.88 -27.30 10.23
N ASN A 302 -0.11 -26.23 10.00
CA ASN A 302 1.09 -25.92 10.78
C ASN A 302 0.95 -24.55 11.44
N ALA A 303 1.31 -24.46 12.72
CA ALA A 303 1.38 -23.21 13.46
C ALA A 303 2.76 -23.08 14.10
N VAL A 304 3.41 -21.93 13.94
CA VAL A 304 4.76 -21.69 14.45
C VAL A 304 4.88 -20.33 15.11
N GLN A 305 5.59 -20.26 16.22
CA GLN A 305 5.99 -18.98 16.82
C GLN A 305 7.09 -18.35 15.96
N LYS A 306 6.92 -17.09 15.57
CA LYS A 306 7.87 -16.34 14.75
C LYS A 306 8.92 -15.62 15.58
N TRP A 307 8.46 -14.88 16.57
CA TRP A 307 9.30 -14.18 17.52
C TRP A 307 8.57 -14.09 18.85
N CYS A 308 9.32 -13.82 19.91
CA CYS A 308 8.73 -13.47 21.19
C CYS A 308 9.62 -12.49 21.94
N TRP A 309 9.07 -11.32 22.23
CA TRP A 309 9.69 -10.23 22.97
C TRP A 309 9.25 -10.26 24.43
N LYS A 310 10.19 -10.06 25.34
CA LYS A 310 9.95 -10.01 26.79
C LYS A 310 10.27 -8.61 27.27
N ARG A 311 9.37 -8.01 28.04
CA ARG A 311 9.64 -6.69 28.63
C ARG A 311 10.81 -6.76 29.59
N ASP A 312 10.85 -7.79 30.43
CA ASP A 312 11.81 -7.91 31.54
C ASP A 312 11.88 -6.59 32.35
N SER A 313 13.06 -5.97 32.45
CA SER A 313 13.30 -4.72 33.17
C SER A 313 13.25 -3.48 32.27
N GLN A 314 12.87 -3.61 30.99
CA GLN A 314 12.82 -2.49 30.06
C GLN A 314 11.72 -1.50 30.48
N ASN A 315 12.02 -0.20 30.42
CA ASN A 315 11.02 0.85 30.60
C ASN A 315 10.15 0.93 29.35
N ALA A 316 9.16 0.05 29.24
CA ALA A 316 8.21 -0.06 28.14
C ALA A 316 6.79 -0.04 28.73
N PRO A 317 6.18 1.15 28.90
CA PRO A 317 4.87 1.28 29.51
C PRO A 317 3.79 0.64 28.63
N ASP A 318 3.02 -0.27 29.20
CA ASP A 318 1.95 -0.99 28.53
C ASP A 318 0.58 -0.37 28.79
N GLY A 319 -0.40 -0.69 27.95
CA GLY A 319 -1.78 -0.23 28.10
C GLY A 319 -2.79 -1.37 28.06
N HIS A 320 -4.06 -1.01 27.96
CA HIS A 320 -5.15 -1.98 27.94
C HIS A 320 -5.66 -2.37 26.53
N ASN A 321 -4.97 -1.93 25.47
CA ASN A 321 -5.21 -2.34 24.08
C ASN A 321 -3.87 -2.36 23.30
N THR A 322 -3.89 -2.88 22.07
CA THR A 322 -2.73 -2.96 21.17
C THR A 322 -3.14 -2.40 19.80
N ARG A 323 -2.24 -1.76 19.05
CA ARG A 323 -2.46 -1.40 17.64
C ARG A 323 -1.46 -2.12 16.76
N ILE A 324 -1.89 -2.59 15.60
CA ILE A 324 -1.02 -3.30 14.66
C ILE A 324 -1.15 -2.60 13.31
N ILE A 325 -0.13 -1.82 12.94
CA ILE A 325 -0.22 -0.83 11.87
C ILE A 325 1.18 -0.46 11.36
N ASP A 326 1.31 -0.24 10.06
CA ASP A 326 2.54 0.23 9.41
C ASP A 326 2.75 1.72 9.69
N VAL A 327 3.64 2.03 10.65
CA VAL A 327 3.89 3.40 11.09
C VAL A 327 4.98 4.10 10.29
N ASP A 328 5.73 3.37 9.45
CA ASP A 328 6.84 3.92 8.69
C ASP A 328 6.75 3.77 7.16
N ALA A 329 5.60 3.26 6.70
CA ALA A 329 5.22 3.02 5.31
C ALA A 329 6.16 2.03 4.59
N ASN A 330 6.67 1.02 5.30
CA ASN A 330 7.53 -0.02 4.73
C ASN A 330 6.74 -1.22 4.13
N GLY A 331 5.42 -1.26 4.34
CA GLY A 331 4.52 -2.32 3.91
C GLY A 331 4.23 -3.38 4.97
N SER A 332 5.03 -3.45 6.03
CA SER A 332 4.88 -4.37 7.16
C SER A 332 4.28 -3.66 8.36
N ASP A 333 3.47 -4.36 9.15
CA ASP A 333 2.91 -3.77 10.37
C ASP A 333 3.90 -3.79 11.55
N GLU A 334 3.92 -2.70 12.29
CA GLU A 334 4.48 -2.62 13.64
C GLU A 334 3.41 -2.96 14.69
N VAL A 335 3.85 -3.39 15.88
CA VAL A 335 2.97 -3.62 17.05
C VAL A 335 3.17 -2.48 18.04
N VAL A 336 2.14 -1.67 18.23
CA VAL A 336 2.16 -0.45 19.02
C VAL A 336 1.33 -0.63 20.29
N GLU A 337 1.97 -0.40 21.43
CA GLU A 337 1.35 -0.24 22.74
C GLU A 337 1.41 1.24 23.14
N ILE A 338 0.72 1.60 24.22
CA ILE A 338 0.61 3.00 24.66
C ILE A 338 1.97 3.69 24.81
N GLY A 339 2.97 2.99 25.35
CA GLY A 339 4.28 3.55 25.66
C GLY A 339 5.43 3.00 24.82
N TYR A 340 5.21 2.11 23.85
CA TYR A 340 6.28 1.54 23.04
C TYR A 340 5.78 0.95 21.71
N CYS A 341 6.70 0.70 20.80
CA CYS A 341 6.44 0.10 19.51
C CYS A 341 7.48 -1.00 19.24
N LEU A 342 7.02 -2.15 18.76
CA LEU A 342 7.85 -3.23 18.24
C LEU A 342 7.78 -3.24 16.71
N ASN A 343 8.91 -3.52 16.07
CA ASN A 343 8.94 -3.83 14.64
C ASN A 343 8.22 -5.16 14.35
N GLY A 344 7.86 -5.41 13.10
CA GLY A 344 7.23 -6.68 12.68
C GLY A 344 8.07 -7.94 12.97
N ASP A 345 9.37 -7.79 13.24
CA ASP A 345 10.27 -8.87 13.67
C ASP A 345 10.36 -9.05 15.21
N GLY A 346 9.61 -8.26 15.98
CA GLY A 346 9.57 -8.27 17.45
C GLY A 346 10.68 -7.47 18.13
N SER A 347 11.56 -6.80 17.38
CA SER A 347 12.56 -5.90 17.97
C SER A 347 11.92 -4.61 18.47
N LEU A 348 12.37 -4.10 19.63
CA LEU A 348 11.90 -2.83 20.17
C LEU A 348 12.31 -1.69 19.25
N ARG A 349 11.33 -1.00 18.66
CA ARG A 349 11.54 0.14 17.77
C ARG A 349 11.82 1.41 18.57
N TYR A 350 10.95 1.72 19.51
CA TYR A 350 11.13 2.80 20.47
C TYR A 350 10.35 2.53 21.75
N SER A 351 10.75 3.21 22.81
CA SER A 351 9.95 3.37 24.03
C SER A 351 9.79 4.85 24.35
N LEU A 352 8.58 5.22 24.75
CA LEU A 352 8.21 6.55 25.24
C LEU A 352 8.46 6.69 26.75
N GLY A 353 8.81 5.61 27.44
CA GLY A 353 9.15 5.62 28.87
C GLY A 353 10.19 6.66 29.27
N PRO A 354 11.33 6.77 28.56
CA PRO A 354 12.34 7.82 28.80
C PRO A 354 11.83 9.25 28.57
N SER A 355 10.78 9.41 27.77
CA SER A 355 10.08 10.68 27.61
C SER A 355 9.11 10.96 28.75
N GLY A 356 9.07 10.13 29.80
CA GLY A 356 8.15 10.29 30.93
C GLY A 356 6.71 9.90 30.58
N ILE A 357 6.51 8.97 29.64
CA ILE A 357 5.22 8.31 29.46
C ILE A 357 5.19 7.07 30.36
N ILE A 358 4.07 6.83 31.03
CA ILE A 358 3.77 5.65 31.84
C ILE A 358 2.50 4.95 31.34
N HIS A 359 2.01 3.97 32.09
CA HIS A 359 0.76 3.26 31.84
C HIS A 359 -0.44 4.20 31.63
N GLY A 360 -1.40 3.73 30.82
CA GLY A 360 -2.69 4.39 30.65
C GLY A 360 -3.70 3.54 29.87
N ASP A 361 -4.93 4.03 29.82
CA ASP A 361 -6.09 3.23 29.40
C ASP A 361 -6.46 3.39 27.92
N ARG A 362 -6.17 4.56 27.32
CA ARG A 362 -6.57 4.91 25.96
C ARG A 362 -5.43 5.49 25.15
N PHE A 363 -5.31 5.02 23.91
CA PHE A 363 -4.44 5.63 22.91
C PHE A 363 -4.97 5.37 21.50
N HIS A 364 -4.52 6.16 20.55
CA HIS A 364 -4.93 6.10 19.16
C HIS A 364 -3.68 6.22 18.30
N VAL A 365 -3.62 5.46 17.21
CA VAL A 365 -2.61 5.61 16.16
C VAL A 365 -3.37 5.70 14.86
N ALA A 366 -3.26 6.83 14.18
CA ALA A 366 -4.02 7.14 12.98
C ALA A 366 -3.32 8.22 12.16
N LYS A 367 -3.88 8.51 10.99
CA LYS A 367 -3.52 9.73 10.27
C LYS A 367 -4.24 10.93 10.90
N ILE A 368 -3.71 11.46 12.00
CA ILE A 368 -4.31 12.56 12.77
C ILE A 368 -4.04 13.92 12.10
N ASP A 369 -2.81 14.15 11.64
CA ASP A 369 -2.41 15.37 10.92
C ASP A 369 -2.28 15.08 9.41
N PRO A 370 -3.22 15.53 8.56
CA PRO A 370 -3.14 15.30 7.12
C PRO A 370 -1.97 16.03 6.45
N SER A 371 -1.41 17.06 7.08
CA SER A 371 -0.29 17.86 6.55
C SER A 371 1.08 17.28 6.90
N ARG A 372 1.17 16.49 7.99
CA ARG A 372 2.40 15.82 8.43
C ARG A 372 2.60 14.51 7.67
N ALA A 373 3.84 14.11 7.39
CA ALA A 373 4.11 12.78 6.84
C ALA A 373 3.90 11.68 7.89
N GLY A 374 3.54 10.47 7.45
CA GLY A 374 3.32 9.33 8.35
C GLY A 374 2.10 9.47 9.25
N LEU A 375 2.01 8.57 10.23
CA LEU A 375 0.94 8.50 11.22
C LEU A 375 1.35 9.18 12.52
N GLN A 376 0.36 9.50 13.35
CA GLN A 376 0.60 10.06 14.68
C GLN A 376 -0.15 9.26 15.73
N GLY A 377 0.41 9.29 16.94
CA GLY A 377 -0.20 8.69 18.09
C GLY A 377 -0.66 9.74 19.09
N TYR A 378 -1.75 9.44 19.78
CA TYR A 378 -2.29 10.23 20.90
C TYR A 378 -2.61 9.27 22.04
N GLY A 379 -2.29 9.63 23.28
CA GLY A 379 -2.57 8.78 24.44
C GLY A 379 -2.79 9.56 25.72
N VAL A 380 -3.44 8.91 26.69
CA VAL A 380 -3.71 9.45 28.03
C VAL A 380 -2.94 8.69 29.11
N GLN A 381 -2.89 9.21 30.33
CA GLN A 381 -2.04 8.71 31.40
C GLN A 381 -2.83 8.44 32.69
N GLN A 382 -2.55 7.30 33.31
CA GLN A 382 -3.16 6.94 34.58
C GLN A 382 -2.25 7.34 35.74
N ASP A 383 -2.76 8.19 36.66
CA ASP A 383 -2.11 8.55 37.93
C ASP A 383 -0.66 9.06 37.78
N HIS A 384 -0.39 9.82 36.72
CA HIS A 384 0.97 10.30 36.45
C HIS A 384 1.48 11.23 37.56
N PRO A 385 2.69 10.99 38.14
CA PRO A 385 3.19 11.75 39.28
C PRO A 385 3.46 13.22 38.96
N ASP A 386 3.90 13.53 37.74
CA ASP A 386 4.07 14.91 37.26
C ASP A 386 2.80 15.50 36.64
N PHE A 387 1.64 14.85 36.83
CA PHE A 387 0.33 15.30 36.36
C PHE A 387 0.20 15.40 34.83
N LEU A 388 1.00 14.64 34.08
CA LEU A 388 0.80 14.48 32.64
C LEU A 388 -0.55 13.79 32.40
N TYR A 389 -1.43 14.43 31.64
CA TYR A 389 -2.77 13.89 31.36
C TYR A 389 -2.81 13.21 29.99
N GLU A 390 -2.24 13.87 28.98
CA GLU A 390 -2.30 13.44 27.59
C GLU A 390 -1.09 13.90 26.80
N TYR A 391 -0.80 13.20 25.71
CA TYR A 391 0.34 13.46 24.85
C TYR A 391 0.04 13.08 23.41
N TYR A 392 0.76 13.72 22.50
CA TYR A 392 0.69 13.50 21.06
C TYR A 392 2.09 13.36 20.50
N TYR A 393 2.28 12.43 19.57
CA TYR A 393 3.60 12.03 19.11
C TYR A 393 3.61 11.53 17.67
N ASP A 394 4.79 11.50 17.06
CA ASP A 394 5.01 10.90 15.75
C ASP A 394 5.10 9.37 15.87
N ALA A 395 4.17 8.64 15.25
CA ALA A 395 4.07 7.20 15.44
C ALA A 395 5.25 6.42 14.86
N ARG A 396 6.02 7.03 13.94
CA ARG A 396 7.15 6.37 13.30
C ARG A 396 8.34 6.18 14.24
N ASP A 397 8.61 7.18 15.07
CA ASP A 397 9.85 7.25 15.87
C ASP A 397 9.62 7.56 17.36
N GLY A 398 8.36 7.77 17.77
CA GLY A 398 8.00 8.06 19.14
C GLY A 398 8.30 9.50 19.58
N LYS A 399 8.67 10.41 18.66
CA LYS A 399 8.97 11.80 19.02
C LYS A 399 7.72 12.49 19.54
N ILE A 400 7.75 12.89 20.81
CA ILE A 400 6.70 13.70 21.43
C ILE A 400 6.61 15.05 20.72
N LEU A 401 5.40 15.39 20.29
CA LEU A 401 5.05 16.64 19.62
C LEU A 401 4.51 17.66 20.63
N TRP A 402 3.62 17.22 21.52
CA TRP A 402 3.17 18.03 22.66
C TRP A 402 2.65 17.15 23.81
N LYS A 403 2.46 17.79 24.95
CA LYS A 403 1.96 17.22 26.21
C LYS A 403 1.07 18.22 26.92
N HIS A 404 0.01 17.74 27.57
CA HIS A 404 -0.79 18.55 28.50
C HIS A 404 -0.73 18.01 29.91
N PHE A 405 -0.60 18.94 30.86
CA PHE A 405 -0.47 18.64 32.27
C PHE A 405 -1.65 19.22 33.04
N GLY A 406 -2.20 18.44 33.97
CA GLY A 406 -3.20 18.89 34.91
C GLY A 406 -2.62 19.53 36.17
N SER A 407 -3.48 19.70 37.18
CA SER A 407 -3.12 20.31 38.47
C SER A 407 -2.89 19.30 39.60
N SER A 408 -3.21 18.03 39.38
CA SER A 408 -3.08 16.94 40.35
C SER A 408 -2.88 15.61 39.65
N ALA A 409 -2.29 14.63 40.34
CA ALA A 409 -2.24 13.26 39.83
C ALA A 409 -3.66 12.69 39.85
N SER A 410 -4.10 12.17 38.71
CA SER A 410 -5.40 11.54 38.56
C SER A 410 -5.35 10.50 37.45
N ASP A 411 -6.21 9.50 37.56
CA ASP A 411 -6.51 8.57 36.48
C ASP A 411 -7.24 9.29 35.33
N VAL A 412 -6.51 9.60 34.26
CA VAL A 412 -7.08 10.03 32.99
C VAL A 412 -7.44 8.79 32.17
N GLY A 413 -8.45 8.05 32.64
CA GLY A 413 -8.81 6.75 32.07
C GLY A 413 -9.49 6.80 30.69
N ARG A 414 -9.69 7.99 30.10
CA ARG A 414 -10.37 8.17 28.82
C ARG A 414 -9.72 9.24 27.96
N GLY A 415 -9.65 8.98 26.66
CA GLY A 415 -9.24 9.93 25.63
C GLY A 415 -9.72 9.46 24.27
N MET A 416 -9.86 10.39 23.33
CA MET A 416 -10.26 10.12 21.96
C MET A 416 -9.51 11.00 20.96
N ALA A 417 -9.32 10.48 19.75
CA ALA A 417 -8.86 11.22 18.58
C ALA A 417 -9.82 10.98 17.41
N GLY A 418 -10.25 12.04 16.72
CA GLY A 418 -11.16 11.98 15.59
C GLY A 418 -11.45 13.37 15.01
N ASP A 419 -11.72 13.46 13.70
CA ASP A 419 -12.17 14.71 13.09
C ASP A 419 -13.63 14.93 13.43
N ILE A 420 -13.91 15.88 14.32
CA ILE A 420 -15.27 16.21 14.78
C ILE A 420 -15.63 17.67 14.47
N ASP A 421 -14.64 18.46 14.04
CA ASP A 421 -14.77 19.88 13.83
C ASP A 421 -14.09 20.33 12.52
N PRO A 422 -14.87 20.56 11.45
CA PRO A 422 -14.33 20.89 10.14
C PRO A 422 -13.73 22.30 10.08
N ARG A 423 -13.72 23.09 11.16
CA ARG A 423 -13.17 24.46 11.16
C ARG A 423 -11.65 24.48 11.06
N SER A 424 -10.97 23.38 11.39
CA SER A 424 -9.51 23.25 11.33
C SER A 424 -9.12 21.94 10.63
N ALA A 425 -7.96 21.91 9.98
CA ALA A 425 -7.46 20.68 9.37
C ALA A 425 -6.87 19.73 10.43
N GLY A 426 -7.09 18.44 10.22
CA GLY A 426 -6.65 17.38 11.13
C GLY A 426 -7.66 17.06 12.21
N MET A 427 -7.44 15.93 12.89
CA MET A 427 -8.35 15.44 13.91
C MET A 427 -8.22 16.24 15.21
N GLU A 428 -9.32 16.37 15.93
CA GLU A 428 -9.31 16.78 17.32
C GLU A 428 -8.88 15.62 18.23
N THR A 429 -8.31 15.98 19.37
CA THR A 429 -8.04 15.11 20.50
C THR A 429 -8.68 15.69 21.74
N TRP A 430 -9.31 14.83 22.54
CA TRP A 430 -9.91 15.27 23.79
C TRP A 430 -9.85 14.20 24.87
N SER A 431 -9.82 14.71 26.09
CA SER A 431 -9.92 13.96 27.33
C SER A 431 -10.64 14.89 28.35
N PHE A 432 -10.09 15.06 29.55
CA PHE A 432 -10.60 15.96 30.58
C PHE A 432 -9.94 17.36 30.55
N SER A 433 -9.07 17.61 29.58
CA SER A 433 -8.32 18.87 29.40
C SER A 433 -8.96 19.87 28.43
N GLY A 434 -10.06 19.49 27.77
CA GLY A 434 -10.70 20.22 26.68
C GLY A 434 -10.59 19.51 25.32
N VAL A 435 -11.16 20.13 24.28
CA VAL A 435 -11.08 19.63 22.89
C VAL A 435 -10.02 20.43 22.14
N TYR A 436 -8.94 19.77 21.73
CA TYR A 436 -7.82 20.39 21.02
C TYR A 436 -7.77 19.90 19.59
N ASN A 437 -7.51 20.78 18.64
CA ASN A 437 -7.04 20.37 17.33
C ASN A 437 -5.58 19.87 17.48
N ALA A 438 -5.36 18.58 17.23
CA ALA A 438 -4.08 17.94 17.56
C ALA A 438 -2.87 18.51 16.81
N PRO A 439 -2.95 18.83 15.49
CA PRO A 439 -1.81 19.41 14.78
C PRO A 439 -1.37 20.78 15.32
N SER A 440 -2.34 21.67 15.58
CA SER A 440 -2.03 23.03 16.01
C SER A 440 -1.82 23.17 17.51
N ASN A 441 -2.21 22.16 18.28
CA ASN A 441 -2.29 22.15 19.73
C ASN A 441 -3.06 23.35 20.30
N LYS A 442 -4.19 23.68 19.70
CA LYS A 442 -5.08 24.77 20.13
C LYS A 442 -6.45 24.22 20.44
N LEU A 443 -7.11 24.83 21.41
CA LEU A 443 -8.51 24.53 21.70
C LEU A 443 -9.37 24.77 20.45
N ALA A 444 -10.06 23.72 20.01
CA ALA A 444 -11.10 23.82 18.98
C ALA A 444 -12.38 24.43 19.58
N GLU A 445 -12.63 24.20 20.88
CA GLU A 445 -13.67 24.84 21.66
C GLU A 445 -13.06 25.61 22.85
N PRO A 446 -13.17 26.96 22.91
CA PRO A 446 -12.60 27.76 23.98
C PRO A 446 -13.16 27.48 25.38
N ASP A 447 -14.42 27.05 25.49
CA ASP A 447 -15.04 26.66 26.77
C ASP A 447 -14.78 25.18 27.04
N THR A 448 -13.77 24.87 27.85
CA THR A 448 -13.35 23.49 28.17
C THR A 448 -14.39 22.68 28.94
N SER A 449 -15.49 23.29 29.41
CA SER A 449 -16.64 22.54 29.95
C SER A 449 -17.51 21.89 28.87
N LYS A 450 -17.33 22.30 27.61
CA LYS A 450 -18.00 21.77 26.43
C LYS A 450 -17.06 20.85 25.68
N ALA A 451 -17.29 19.56 25.84
CA ALA A 451 -16.59 18.52 25.13
C ALA A 451 -17.52 17.32 24.99
N PRO A 452 -17.42 16.54 23.89
CA PRO A 452 -18.00 15.21 23.87
C PRO A 452 -17.39 14.37 24.99
N TRP A 453 -18.17 13.43 25.53
CA TRP A 453 -17.58 12.41 26.40
C TRP A 453 -16.59 11.58 25.55
N PRO A 454 -15.33 11.34 25.99
CA PRO A 454 -14.35 10.50 25.29
C PRO A 454 -14.75 9.02 25.32
N SER A 455 -15.82 8.72 24.59
CA SER A 455 -16.40 7.40 24.31
C SER A 455 -15.94 6.89 22.95
N LEU A 456 -16.36 5.69 22.54
CA LEU A 456 -15.92 5.11 21.27
C LEU A 456 -16.40 5.97 20.10
N GLY A 457 -15.50 6.24 19.17
CA GLY A 457 -15.83 6.89 17.91
C GLY A 457 -16.36 5.87 16.91
N LEU A 458 -17.27 6.32 16.05
CA LEU A 458 -17.73 5.58 14.88
C LEU A 458 -18.16 6.53 13.77
N TRP A 459 -18.11 6.08 12.52
CA TRP A 459 -18.75 6.78 11.40
C TRP A 459 -20.16 6.27 11.17
N TRP A 460 -21.17 7.13 11.37
CA TRP A 460 -22.58 6.72 11.34
C TRP A 460 -23.41 7.47 10.30
N ASP A 461 -23.22 8.78 10.16
CA ASP A 461 -24.12 9.60 9.33
C ASP A 461 -23.64 9.79 7.88
N GLY A 462 -24.05 10.89 7.24
CA GLY A 462 -23.77 11.17 5.85
C GLY A 462 -22.43 11.83 5.56
N ASP A 463 -21.82 12.49 6.54
CA ASP A 463 -20.55 13.20 6.38
C ASP A 463 -19.35 12.33 6.84
N THR A 464 -18.13 12.87 6.75
CA THR A 464 -16.90 12.14 7.13
C THR A 464 -16.38 12.49 8.52
N LEU A 465 -17.15 13.25 9.30
CA LEU A 465 -16.81 13.54 10.69
C LEU A 465 -17.15 12.32 11.55
N LEU A 466 -16.54 12.26 12.73
CA LEU A 466 -16.68 11.14 13.65
C LEU A 466 -17.84 11.37 14.63
N GLU A 467 -18.76 10.41 14.72
CA GLU A 467 -19.78 10.31 15.76
C GLU A 467 -19.26 9.51 16.95
N PHE A 468 -20.09 9.37 17.98
CA PHE A 468 -19.74 8.62 19.19
C PHE A 468 -20.80 7.60 19.58
N TYR A 469 -20.33 6.44 20.02
CA TYR A 469 -21.11 5.48 20.78
C TYR A 469 -20.82 5.66 22.28
N ASN A 470 -21.82 6.14 23.01
CA ASN A 470 -21.73 6.51 24.41
C ASN A 470 -22.85 5.84 25.21
N ASP A 471 -22.56 4.71 25.87
CA ASP A 471 -23.51 4.05 26.78
C ASP A 471 -24.90 3.80 26.13
N GLY A 472 -24.89 3.20 24.94
CA GLY A 472 -26.10 2.91 24.18
C GLY A 472 -26.71 4.09 23.43
N LYS A 473 -25.99 5.21 23.32
CA LYS A 473 -26.39 6.37 22.52
C LYS A 473 -25.44 6.54 21.36
N ILE A 474 -25.97 6.79 20.17
CA ILE A 474 -25.20 7.31 19.04
C ILE A 474 -25.41 8.82 19.03
N GLU A 475 -24.34 9.58 19.18
CA GLU A 475 -24.36 11.03 19.41
C GLU A 475 -23.38 11.73 18.45
N LYS A 476 -23.71 12.96 18.04
CA LYS A 476 -22.83 13.77 17.17
C LYS A 476 -22.42 15.06 17.86
N TRP A 477 -21.19 15.48 17.64
CA TRP A 477 -20.73 16.80 18.05
C TRP A 477 -21.27 17.89 17.11
N ASP A 478 -21.96 18.89 17.66
CA ASP A 478 -22.36 20.08 16.89
C ASP A 478 -21.32 21.20 17.12
N TRP A 479 -20.33 21.28 16.23
CA TRP A 479 -19.27 22.30 16.29
C TRP A 479 -19.79 23.73 16.09
N LEU A 480 -21.01 23.92 15.57
CA LEU A 480 -21.66 25.23 15.46
C LEU A 480 -22.41 25.61 16.74
N LYS A 481 -22.84 24.62 17.52
CA LYS A 481 -23.46 24.80 18.85
C LYS A 481 -22.87 23.84 19.89
N PRO A 482 -21.59 24.03 20.27
CA PRO A 482 -20.91 23.19 21.25
C PRO A 482 -21.69 23.05 22.56
N SER A 483 -21.75 21.83 23.08
CA SER A 483 -22.52 21.46 24.28
C SER A 483 -21.68 20.65 25.27
N ALA A 484 -22.12 20.59 26.53
CA ALA A 484 -21.53 19.67 27.51
C ALA A 484 -21.78 18.20 27.15
N SER A 485 -20.94 17.30 27.64
CA SER A 485 -20.90 15.86 27.31
C SER A 485 -22.22 15.10 27.48
N ASN A 486 -23.09 15.55 28.37
CA ASN A 486 -24.40 14.94 28.64
C ASN A 486 -25.55 15.52 27.78
N SER A 487 -25.25 16.47 26.90
CA SER A 487 -26.23 17.28 26.17
C SER A 487 -25.99 17.26 24.65
N LEU A 488 -25.16 16.34 24.15
CA LEU A 488 -24.93 16.20 22.71
C LEU A 488 -26.24 15.85 21.97
N PRO A 489 -26.42 16.33 20.73
CA PRO A 489 -27.44 15.83 19.83
C PRO A 489 -27.38 14.30 19.72
N ARG A 490 -28.51 13.67 19.98
CA ARG A 490 -28.65 12.23 19.89
C ARG A 490 -29.22 11.85 18.53
N ILE A 491 -28.51 10.97 17.84
CA ILE A 491 -28.96 10.37 16.59
C ILE A 491 -29.82 9.16 16.93
N GLU A 492 -29.26 8.20 17.66
CA GLU A 492 -29.97 6.96 18.01
C GLU A 492 -29.82 6.55 19.48
N SER A 493 -30.73 5.72 19.94
CA SER A 493 -30.68 5.09 21.27
C SER A 493 -31.03 3.61 21.18
N ILE A 494 -30.14 2.76 21.68
CA ILE A 494 -30.22 1.31 21.44
C ILE A 494 -31.47 0.67 22.08
N TRP A 495 -31.91 1.21 23.21
CA TRP A 495 -33.04 0.69 23.97
C TRP A 495 -34.38 0.92 23.27
N ASN A 496 -34.45 1.84 22.29
CA ASN A 496 -35.65 2.03 21.48
C ASN A 496 -35.95 0.80 20.60
N TYR A 497 -34.94 -0.05 20.37
CA TYR A 497 -35.01 -1.20 19.46
C TYR A 497 -34.83 -2.55 20.16
N GLY A 498 -34.92 -2.57 21.49
CA GLY A 498 -34.82 -3.78 22.33
C GLY A 498 -33.40 -4.30 22.52
N ALA A 499 -32.38 -3.51 22.18
CA ALA A 499 -30.99 -3.85 22.38
C ALA A 499 -30.50 -3.44 23.78
N THR A 500 -29.48 -4.15 24.25
CA THR A 500 -28.77 -3.94 25.50
C THR A 500 -27.31 -4.30 25.30
N SER A 501 -26.45 -3.63 26.05
CA SER A 501 -25.05 -4.00 26.16
C SER A 501 -24.86 -4.91 27.37
N SER A 502 -24.42 -6.15 27.13
CA SER A 502 -23.88 -7.02 28.17
C SER A 502 -22.38 -6.80 28.47
N ASN A 503 -21.73 -5.87 27.76
CA ASN A 503 -20.32 -5.50 27.96
C ASN A 503 -20.21 -4.13 28.66
N GLY A 504 -21.02 -3.93 29.70
CA GLY A 504 -21.10 -2.66 30.42
C GLY A 504 -21.58 -1.52 29.51
N VAL A 505 -20.79 -0.46 29.38
CA VAL A 505 -21.14 0.72 28.56
C VAL A 505 -20.69 0.62 27.09
N TYR A 506 -20.05 -0.49 26.69
CA TYR A 506 -19.50 -0.69 25.36
C TYR A 506 -20.31 -1.71 24.57
N PRO A 507 -20.39 -1.61 23.23
CA PRO A 507 -21.07 -2.61 22.43
C PRO A 507 -20.25 -3.90 22.36
N GLN A 508 -20.87 -5.00 21.92
CA GLN A 508 -20.14 -6.25 21.66
C GLN A 508 -19.13 -6.06 20.52
N MET A 509 -19.46 -5.21 19.53
CA MET A 509 -18.56 -4.80 18.45
C MET A 509 -19.01 -3.49 17.77
N ILE A 510 -18.07 -2.70 17.26
CA ILE A 510 -18.27 -1.64 16.27
C ILE A 510 -17.39 -1.96 15.05
N GLY A 511 -17.95 -1.83 13.86
CA GLY A 511 -17.18 -1.78 12.62
C GLY A 511 -18.05 -1.91 11.36
N ASP A 512 -17.55 -1.48 10.21
CA ASP A 512 -18.14 -1.77 8.90
C ASP A 512 -18.10 -3.29 8.68
N ILE A 513 -19.28 -3.92 8.72
CA ILE A 513 -19.44 -5.35 8.49
C ILE A 513 -20.45 -5.63 7.39
N ILE A 514 -21.28 -4.68 6.98
CA ILE A 514 -22.26 -4.82 5.90
C ILE A 514 -22.67 -3.43 5.40
N GLY A 515 -23.16 -3.32 4.18
CA GLY A 515 -23.59 -2.04 3.62
C GLY A 515 -22.43 -1.27 3.01
N ASP A 516 -22.49 0.06 3.06
CA ASP A 516 -21.42 0.92 2.57
C ASP A 516 -20.34 1.15 3.64
N TRP A 517 -19.55 2.21 3.52
CA TRP A 517 -18.35 2.42 4.35
C TRP A 517 -18.61 2.71 5.83
N ARG A 518 -19.86 2.92 6.24
CA ARG A 518 -20.21 3.34 7.60
C ARG A 518 -20.28 2.15 8.52
N GLU A 519 -20.10 2.40 9.81
CA GLU A 519 -19.86 1.33 10.77
C GLU A 519 -21.16 0.86 11.43
N GLU A 520 -21.33 -0.45 11.51
CA GLU A 520 -22.37 -1.07 12.30
C GLU A 520 -22.02 -1.11 13.79
N VAL A 521 -23.05 -1.19 14.63
CA VAL A 521 -22.94 -1.49 16.06
C VAL A 521 -23.65 -2.80 16.37
N ILE A 522 -22.90 -3.81 16.85
CA ILE A 522 -23.45 -5.10 17.24
C ILE A 522 -23.71 -5.11 18.75
N LEU A 523 -24.97 -5.38 19.10
CA LEU A 523 -25.45 -5.53 20.47
C LEU A 523 -26.21 -6.85 20.62
N THR A 524 -26.69 -7.12 21.83
CA THR A 524 -27.60 -8.25 22.10
C THR A 524 -28.96 -7.75 22.58
N ASN A 525 -29.98 -8.59 22.57
CA ASN A 525 -31.16 -8.35 23.41
C ASN A 525 -30.93 -8.87 24.84
N SER A 526 -31.89 -8.64 25.74
CA SER A 526 -31.74 -8.91 27.18
C SER A 526 -31.72 -10.37 27.59
N ASP A 527 -32.14 -11.28 26.72
CA ASP A 527 -32.07 -12.73 26.94
C ASP A 527 -30.88 -13.38 26.21
N TYR A 528 -30.06 -12.58 25.52
CA TYR A 528 -28.88 -13.03 24.78
C TYR A 528 -29.18 -14.10 23.71
N SER A 529 -30.40 -14.09 23.15
CA SER A 529 -30.85 -15.03 22.12
C SER A 529 -30.85 -14.45 20.71
N GLN A 530 -30.37 -13.22 20.52
CA GLN A 530 -30.13 -12.63 19.19
C GLN A 530 -29.07 -11.53 19.26
N LEU A 531 -28.35 -11.34 18.15
CA LEU A 531 -27.64 -10.11 17.88
C LEU A 531 -28.64 -9.07 17.35
N VAL A 532 -28.56 -7.86 17.87
CA VAL A 532 -29.29 -6.69 17.37
C VAL A 532 -28.24 -5.78 16.73
N ILE A 533 -28.22 -5.76 15.41
CA ILE A 533 -27.19 -5.11 14.61
C ILE A 533 -27.76 -3.82 14.06
N PHE A 534 -27.18 -2.71 14.50
CA PHE A 534 -27.51 -1.36 14.06
C PHE A 534 -26.71 -1.05 12.81
N SER A 535 -27.39 -0.65 11.74
CA SER A 535 -26.79 -0.13 10.51
C SER A 535 -27.57 1.12 10.11
N THR A 536 -26.86 2.12 9.60
CA THR A 536 -27.42 3.46 9.36
C THR A 536 -28.41 3.47 8.18
N ASP A 537 -29.51 4.19 8.33
CA ASP A 537 -30.49 4.46 7.28
C ASP A 537 -30.41 5.91 6.74
N ILE A 538 -29.40 6.67 7.20
CA ILE A 538 -29.14 8.04 6.76
C ILE A 538 -28.47 7.98 5.38
N PRO A 539 -28.92 8.74 4.36
CA PRO A 539 -28.24 8.75 3.07
C PRO A 539 -26.88 9.45 3.11
N THR A 540 -25.91 8.94 2.34
CA THR A 540 -24.63 9.61 2.09
C THR A 540 -24.32 9.74 0.61
N SER A 541 -23.72 10.87 0.23
CA SER A 541 -23.10 11.05 -1.08
C SER A 541 -21.62 10.65 -1.11
N THR A 542 -21.03 10.44 0.08
CA THR A 542 -19.66 9.98 0.26
C THR A 542 -19.52 8.57 -0.28
N ARG A 543 -18.44 8.36 -1.02
CA ARG A 543 -18.14 7.10 -1.69
C ARG A 543 -16.75 6.65 -1.27
N LEU A 544 -16.70 5.68 -0.38
CA LEU A 544 -15.46 5.07 0.09
C LEU A 544 -15.56 3.56 -0.09
N TYR A 545 -14.42 2.91 -0.28
CA TYR A 545 -14.38 1.46 -0.22
C TYR A 545 -14.66 1.01 1.21
N THR A 546 -15.19 -0.20 1.36
CA THR A 546 -15.46 -0.82 2.66
C THR A 546 -14.21 -0.78 3.54
N LEU A 547 -14.34 -0.25 4.75
CA LEU A 547 -13.21 0.00 5.65
C LEU A 547 -12.42 -1.26 6.02
N PRO A 548 -13.01 -2.47 6.09
CA PRO A 548 -12.26 -3.72 6.23
C PRO A 548 -11.27 -4.04 5.10
N HIS A 549 -11.30 -3.32 3.96
CA HIS A 549 -10.23 -3.39 2.96
C HIS A 549 -9.11 -2.37 3.21
N ASN A 550 -9.20 -1.56 4.25
CA ASN A 550 -8.07 -0.82 4.81
C ASN A 550 -7.38 -1.73 5.85
N PRO A 551 -6.09 -2.02 5.69
CA PRO A 551 -5.45 -3.04 6.52
C PRO A 551 -5.33 -2.60 7.99
N ALA A 552 -5.07 -1.33 8.27
CA ALA A 552 -5.04 -0.82 9.64
C ALA A 552 -6.40 -0.95 10.33
N TYR A 553 -7.47 -0.58 9.62
CA TYR A 553 -8.83 -0.68 10.13
C TYR A 553 -9.23 -2.14 10.40
N ARG A 554 -8.96 -3.04 9.45
CA ARG A 554 -9.26 -4.48 9.61
C ARG A 554 -8.46 -5.10 10.75
N ASN A 555 -7.21 -4.69 10.94
CA ASN A 555 -6.42 -5.09 12.11
C ASN A 555 -7.08 -4.60 13.42
N CYS A 556 -7.54 -3.35 13.48
CA CYS A 556 -8.26 -2.84 14.66
C CYS A 556 -9.49 -3.69 15.03
N MET A 557 -10.26 -4.16 14.05
CA MET A 557 -11.45 -5.00 14.30
C MET A 557 -11.14 -6.33 15.03
N THR A 558 -9.91 -6.82 14.90
CA THR A 558 -9.45 -8.08 15.54
C THR A 558 -9.16 -7.96 17.02
N LEU A 559 -8.92 -6.74 17.50
CA LEU A 559 -8.43 -6.43 18.84
C LEU A 559 -9.59 -5.95 19.72
N LYS A 560 -9.81 -6.60 20.88
CA LYS A 560 -10.89 -6.20 21.80
C LYS A 560 -10.33 -5.41 22.97
N GLY A 561 -9.50 -6.02 23.81
CA GLY A 561 -8.89 -5.34 24.97
C GLY A 561 -9.89 -4.53 25.80
N TYR A 562 -9.45 -3.40 26.37
CA TYR A 562 -10.38 -2.27 26.55
C TYR A 562 -10.69 -1.71 25.16
N GLN A 563 -11.89 -1.96 24.65
CA GLN A 563 -12.30 -1.59 23.28
C GLN A 563 -12.00 -0.13 23.01
N GLN A 564 -11.33 0.14 21.89
CA GLN A 564 -11.02 1.49 21.42
C GLN A 564 -11.54 1.64 19.98
N SER A 565 -11.74 2.87 19.52
CA SER A 565 -12.23 3.14 18.16
C SER A 565 -11.31 2.55 17.10
N ASN A 566 -11.90 2.10 16.00
CA ASN A 566 -11.16 1.69 14.81
C ASN A 566 -10.66 2.94 14.07
N HIS A 567 -9.53 2.81 13.39
CA HIS A 567 -8.94 3.90 12.60
C HIS A 567 -8.42 3.35 11.27
N VAL A 568 -8.48 4.17 10.23
CA VAL A 568 -7.83 3.91 8.95
C VAL A 568 -6.40 4.49 8.93
N ASP A 569 -5.56 3.99 8.04
CA ASP A 569 -4.18 4.49 7.84
C ASP A 569 -4.09 5.78 6.99
N TYR A 570 -5.21 6.28 6.48
CA TYR A 570 -5.32 7.57 5.77
C TYR A 570 -6.20 8.55 6.55
N PHE A 571 -6.12 9.84 6.21
CA PHE A 571 -6.95 10.85 6.89
C PHE A 571 -8.39 10.74 6.40
N MET A 572 -9.30 10.53 7.34
CA MET A 572 -10.74 10.46 7.09
C MET A 572 -11.44 11.54 7.90
N GLY A 573 -11.98 12.52 7.17
CA GLY A 573 -12.43 13.80 7.71
C GLY A 573 -12.71 14.83 6.60
N GLU A 574 -13.24 16.00 6.96
CA GLU A 574 -13.71 17.00 5.97
C GLU A 574 -12.57 17.53 5.08
N HIS A 575 -11.37 17.69 5.66
CA HIS A 575 -10.17 18.20 4.97
C HIS A 575 -9.40 17.13 4.18
N GLN A 576 -10.06 16.02 3.86
CA GLN A 576 -9.48 14.95 3.07
C GLN A 576 -9.16 15.44 1.64
N SER A 577 -7.92 15.21 1.20
CA SER A 577 -7.54 15.52 -0.19
C SER A 577 -8.34 14.68 -1.19
N ALA A 578 -8.63 15.23 -2.38
CA ALA A 578 -9.41 14.54 -3.41
C ALA A 578 -8.84 13.15 -3.80
N HIS A 579 -7.53 12.93 -3.65
CA HIS A 579 -6.89 11.64 -3.90
C HIS A 579 -7.24 10.54 -2.89
N ALA A 580 -7.66 10.91 -1.68
CA ALA A 580 -8.10 9.97 -0.64
C ALA A 580 -9.61 9.65 -0.72
N ARG A 581 -10.40 10.52 -1.36
CA ARG A 581 -11.84 10.26 -1.66
C ARG A 581 -12.07 9.14 -2.68
N ASP A 582 -11.06 8.82 -3.50
CA ASP A 582 -11.13 7.76 -4.52
C ASP A 582 -10.43 6.45 -4.10
N GLY A 583 -9.99 6.32 -2.84
CA GLY A 583 -9.28 5.11 -2.36
C GLY A 583 -7.97 4.81 -3.09
N ASN A 584 -7.38 5.79 -3.79
CA ASN A 584 -6.36 5.55 -4.81
C ASN A 584 -4.91 5.45 -4.26
N ASN A 585 -4.73 5.10 -2.98
CA ASN A 585 -3.41 4.77 -2.43
C ASN A 585 -3.06 3.27 -2.50
N ALA A 586 -3.93 2.46 -3.10
CA ALA A 586 -3.55 1.19 -3.70
C ALA A 586 -4.16 1.15 -5.10
N TYR A 587 -3.34 1.23 -6.15
CA TYR A 587 -3.84 0.92 -7.49
C TYR A 587 -4.31 -0.54 -7.50
N PRO A 588 -5.57 -0.84 -7.88
CA PRO A 588 -6.12 -2.18 -7.87
C PRO A 588 -5.51 -2.99 -9.03
N LEU A 589 -5.06 -4.20 -8.76
CA LEU A 589 -4.85 -5.20 -9.80
C LEU A 589 -5.68 -6.45 -9.48
N PRO A 590 -6.47 -6.98 -10.43
CA PRO A 590 -7.09 -8.29 -10.32
C PRO A 590 -6.12 -9.38 -9.86
N LEU A 591 -6.60 -10.33 -9.06
CA LEU A 591 -5.83 -11.46 -8.50
C LEU A 591 -5.00 -12.22 -9.57
N ASP A 592 -5.49 -12.32 -10.81
CA ASP A 592 -4.77 -12.93 -11.93
C ASP A 592 -3.48 -12.19 -12.30
N LEU A 593 -3.46 -10.86 -12.16
CA LEU A 593 -2.32 -9.98 -12.46
C LEU A 593 -1.24 -10.01 -11.34
N LEU A 594 -1.64 -10.30 -10.10
CA LEU A 594 -0.73 -10.54 -8.96
C LEU A 594 -0.12 -11.95 -9.00
N GLN A 595 -0.78 -12.90 -9.65
CA GLN A 595 -0.27 -14.25 -9.90
C GLN A 595 0.63 -14.35 -11.15
N GLY A 596 0.92 -13.21 -11.81
CA GLY A 596 1.73 -13.16 -13.03
C GLY A 596 1.03 -13.77 -14.24
N LYS A 597 -0.31 -13.65 -14.35
CA LYS A 597 -1.10 -14.12 -15.50
C LYS A 597 -1.72 -12.93 -16.24
N VAL A 598 -1.80 -13.06 -17.57
CA VAL A 598 -2.22 -11.97 -18.48
C VAL A 598 -3.64 -12.18 -19.00
N ASP A 599 -4.02 -13.40 -19.37
CA ASP A 599 -5.29 -13.74 -20.05
C ASP A 599 -5.72 -15.22 -19.85
N GLY A 600 -5.75 -15.70 -18.61
CA GLY A 600 -6.25 -17.05 -18.26
C GLY A 600 -5.28 -18.21 -18.53
N GLU A 601 -4.44 -18.12 -19.59
CA GLU A 601 -3.41 -19.13 -19.91
C GLU A 601 -1.96 -18.59 -19.91
N ARG A 602 -1.74 -17.32 -20.30
CA ARG A 602 -0.38 -16.75 -20.43
C ARG A 602 0.18 -16.25 -19.09
N LYS A 603 1.45 -16.58 -18.81
CA LYS A 603 2.23 -16.09 -17.67
C LYS A 603 3.20 -14.97 -18.06
N TYR A 604 3.51 -14.05 -17.16
CA TYR A 604 4.57 -13.05 -17.34
C TYR A 604 5.91 -13.72 -17.65
N GLY A 605 6.63 -13.17 -18.62
CA GLY A 605 7.85 -13.79 -19.11
C GLY A 605 7.62 -14.96 -20.07
N TYR A 606 6.38 -15.34 -20.36
CA TYR A 606 6.03 -16.41 -21.30
C TYR A 606 5.15 -15.90 -22.44
N THR A 607 5.27 -16.54 -23.60
CA THR A 607 4.41 -16.35 -24.77
C THR A 607 3.07 -17.07 -24.55
N LYS A 608 2.07 -16.80 -25.42
CA LYS A 608 0.74 -17.43 -25.34
C LYS A 608 0.79 -18.96 -25.43
N ASP A 609 1.79 -19.53 -26.11
CA ASP A 609 2.02 -20.98 -26.22
C ASP A 609 2.87 -21.56 -25.06
N GLY A 610 3.10 -20.79 -23.99
CA GLY A 610 3.79 -21.26 -22.77
C GLY A 610 5.30 -21.34 -22.88
N LYS A 611 5.93 -20.81 -23.94
CA LYS A 611 7.39 -20.75 -24.08
C LYS A 611 7.94 -19.52 -23.39
N LYS A 612 9.18 -19.59 -22.88
CA LYS A 612 9.88 -18.41 -22.34
C LYS A 612 10.05 -17.36 -23.44
N LYS A 613 9.79 -16.09 -23.11
CA LYS A 613 10.14 -14.98 -24.01
C LYS A 613 11.66 -14.83 -24.10
N ARG A 614 12.15 -14.37 -25.25
CA ARG A 614 13.56 -13.99 -25.39
C ARG A 614 13.81 -12.71 -24.59
N ILE A 615 14.74 -12.75 -23.65
CA ILE A 615 15.21 -11.56 -22.92
C ILE A 615 16.08 -10.74 -23.88
N LEU A 616 15.77 -9.46 -23.99
CA LEU A 616 16.54 -8.52 -24.80
C LEU A 616 17.59 -7.81 -23.94
N LEU A 617 18.86 -7.83 -24.36
CA LEU A 617 19.95 -7.17 -23.64
C LEU A 617 20.47 -6.00 -24.46
N ASN A 618 20.38 -4.78 -23.93
CA ASN A 618 20.98 -3.60 -24.55
C ASN A 618 22.19 -3.16 -23.73
N ALA A 619 23.24 -2.70 -24.39
CA ALA A 619 24.33 -2.00 -23.70
C ALA A 619 23.93 -0.55 -23.49
N PHE A 620 23.94 -0.10 -22.24
CA PHE A 620 23.57 1.27 -21.90
C PHE A 620 24.81 2.15 -21.77
N ASP A 621 25.03 2.99 -22.76
CA ASP A 621 26.18 3.86 -22.81
C ASP A 621 25.80 5.30 -23.20
N MET A 622 26.77 6.21 -23.12
CA MET A 622 26.68 7.60 -23.56
C MET A 622 27.95 7.93 -24.34
N ASN A 623 27.82 8.75 -25.39
CA ASN A 623 28.96 9.20 -26.19
C ASN A 623 29.77 10.30 -25.48
N GLY A 624 30.27 9.99 -24.29
CA GLY A 624 31.00 10.90 -23.43
C GLY A 624 31.68 10.19 -22.27
N VAL A 625 32.44 10.95 -21.49
CA VAL A 625 33.09 10.48 -20.27
C VAL A 625 32.11 10.54 -19.10
N GLY A 626 32.20 9.57 -18.17
CA GLY A 626 31.42 9.51 -16.93
C GLY A 626 29.91 9.54 -17.15
N HIS A 627 29.33 8.44 -17.63
CA HIS A 627 27.90 8.30 -17.89
C HIS A 627 27.07 8.14 -16.60
N ILE A 628 27.05 6.91 -16.05
CA ILE A 628 26.28 6.54 -14.83
C ILE A 628 27.18 6.19 -13.64
N SER A 629 28.48 6.00 -13.89
CA SER A 629 29.49 5.69 -12.88
C SER A 629 30.60 6.72 -12.99
N ILE A 630 30.53 7.74 -12.15
CA ILE A 630 31.35 8.95 -12.29
C ILE A 630 32.74 8.72 -11.68
N GLY A 631 33.78 9.26 -12.32
CA GLY A 631 35.17 9.14 -11.86
C GLY A 631 35.89 7.86 -12.27
N GLN A 632 35.18 6.89 -12.88
CA GLN A 632 35.75 5.60 -13.29
C GLN A 632 36.78 5.69 -14.42
N TRP A 633 36.85 6.82 -15.14
CA TRP A 633 37.94 7.09 -16.09
C TRP A 633 39.34 7.05 -15.46
N GLN A 634 39.43 7.15 -14.12
CA GLN A 634 40.67 7.00 -13.36
C GLN A 634 41.10 5.53 -13.21
N ASN A 635 40.18 4.58 -13.43
CA ASN A 635 40.50 3.16 -13.42
C ASN A 635 41.38 2.83 -14.63
N PRO A 636 42.56 2.18 -14.45
CA PRO A 636 43.43 1.81 -15.55
C PRO A 636 42.79 0.94 -16.64
N GLU A 637 41.73 0.21 -16.31
CA GLU A 637 40.98 -0.65 -17.24
C GLU A 637 39.88 0.10 -18.01
N ASP A 638 39.55 1.33 -17.60
CA ASP A 638 38.50 2.13 -18.24
C ASP A 638 38.98 2.80 -19.53
N LYS A 639 38.16 2.68 -20.57
CA LYS A 639 38.43 3.21 -21.91
C LYS A 639 37.47 4.34 -22.31
N SER A 640 36.73 4.94 -21.37
CA SER A 640 35.76 6.01 -21.68
C SER A 640 36.42 7.22 -22.36
N SER A 641 37.68 7.50 -22.04
CA SER A 641 38.50 8.54 -22.70
C SER A 641 38.72 8.32 -24.19
N GLN A 642 38.53 7.09 -24.69
CA GLN A 642 38.70 6.71 -26.10
C GLN A 642 37.40 6.79 -26.91
N LYS A 643 36.26 7.10 -26.29
CA LYS A 643 34.96 7.23 -26.97
C LYS A 643 34.93 8.29 -28.06
N ASN A 644 35.88 9.22 -28.07
CA ASN A 644 36.08 10.18 -29.15
C ASN A 644 36.83 9.60 -30.37
N ARG A 645 37.03 8.28 -30.44
CA ARG A 645 37.70 7.57 -31.54
C ARG A 645 36.83 6.43 -32.05
N LEU A 646 36.71 6.32 -33.37
CA LEU A 646 35.95 5.27 -34.05
C LEU A 646 36.34 3.83 -33.65
N PRO A 647 37.63 3.48 -33.45
CA PRO A 647 38.01 2.13 -33.02
C PRO A 647 37.34 1.65 -31.73
N TYR A 648 37.11 2.54 -30.74
CA TYR A 648 36.39 2.15 -29.52
C TYR A 648 34.99 1.62 -29.84
N TRP A 649 34.24 2.35 -30.67
CA TRP A 649 32.87 1.97 -31.04
C TRP A 649 32.81 0.73 -31.91
N ILE A 650 33.79 0.53 -32.81
CA ILE A 650 33.89 -0.69 -33.63
C ILE A 650 34.15 -1.92 -32.73
N GLU A 651 35.09 -1.82 -31.79
CA GLU A 651 35.40 -2.94 -30.90
C GLU A 651 34.28 -3.20 -29.88
N LEU A 652 33.62 -2.15 -29.40
CA LEU A 652 32.42 -2.28 -28.58
C LEU A 652 31.31 -3.00 -29.36
N ALA A 653 31.01 -2.60 -30.61
CA ALA A 653 30.00 -3.25 -31.43
C ALA A 653 30.29 -4.76 -31.60
N LYS A 654 31.53 -5.13 -31.92
CA LYS A 654 31.96 -6.55 -32.02
C LYS A 654 31.80 -7.30 -30.70
N LEU A 655 32.11 -6.66 -29.57
CA LEU A 655 31.94 -7.24 -28.25
C LEU A 655 30.46 -7.50 -27.96
N LEU A 656 29.59 -6.53 -28.25
CA LEU A 656 28.15 -6.64 -28.04
C LEU A 656 27.52 -7.71 -28.93
N GLU A 657 27.92 -7.81 -30.20
CA GLU A 657 27.51 -8.90 -31.09
C GLU A 657 27.92 -10.28 -30.52
N LYS A 658 29.17 -10.40 -30.06
CA LYS A 658 29.66 -11.63 -29.40
C LYS A 658 28.87 -11.95 -28.12
N GLY A 659 28.46 -10.93 -27.38
CA GLY A 659 27.66 -11.03 -26.15
C GLY A 659 26.16 -11.25 -26.37
N LYS A 660 25.70 -11.36 -27.63
CA LYS A 660 24.30 -11.48 -28.02
C LYS A 660 23.42 -10.31 -27.57
N PHE A 661 23.99 -9.12 -27.45
CA PHE A 661 23.24 -7.89 -27.17
C PHE A 661 22.40 -7.48 -28.38
N ASN A 662 21.19 -6.99 -28.13
CA ASN A 662 20.24 -6.54 -29.13
C ASN A 662 20.55 -5.14 -29.67
N ALA A 663 20.93 -4.22 -28.79
CA ALA A 663 21.24 -2.85 -29.17
C ALA A 663 22.34 -2.23 -28.30
N LEU A 664 23.04 -1.25 -28.87
CA LEU A 664 23.75 -0.23 -28.11
C LEU A 664 22.81 0.95 -27.92
N PHE A 665 22.29 1.11 -26.72
CA PHE A 665 21.40 2.21 -26.37
C PHE A 665 22.24 3.38 -25.85
N LEU A 666 22.37 4.43 -26.68
CA LEU A 666 23.05 5.67 -26.33
C LEU A 666 22.06 6.62 -25.66
N GLY A 667 22.13 6.73 -24.34
CA GLY A 667 21.28 7.64 -23.56
C GLY A 667 22.05 8.33 -22.44
N THR A 668 21.36 9.20 -21.71
CA THR A 668 21.92 10.02 -20.62
C THR A 668 21.13 9.74 -19.34
N ASP A 669 21.84 9.59 -18.20
CA ASP A 669 21.29 9.22 -16.88
C ASP A 669 20.40 10.33 -16.25
N ASN A 670 19.37 10.13 -15.42
CA ASN A 670 18.44 9.02 -15.10
C ASN A 670 17.09 9.67 -14.72
N ARG A 671 15.96 9.03 -15.09
CA ARG A 671 14.55 9.51 -15.11
C ARG A 671 14.11 10.43 -16.26
N HIS A 672 15.01 11.09 -16.98
CA HIS A 672 14.60 12.05 -18.02
C HIS A 672 15.56 12.00 -19.21
N LEU A 673 15.14 11.28 -20.25
CA LEU A 673 15.90 11.18 -21.49
C LEU A 673 15.84 12.52 -22.23
N ALA A 674 16.99 13.18 -22.31
CA ALA A 674 17.41 14.02 -23.41
C ALA A 674 18.94 13.96 -23.48
N ASP A 675 19.49 13.91 -24.68
CA ASP A 675 20.93 14.08 -24.81
C ASP A 675 21.32 15.47 -24.28
N ASN A 676 22.25 15.51 -23.33
CA ASN A 676 22.43 16.69 -22.49
C ASN A 676 23.30 17.72 -23.21
N PHE A 677 22.69 18.55 -24.06
CA PHE A 677 23.37 19.66 -24.73
C PHE A 677 23.76 20.81 -23.77
N GLY A 678 23.47 20.70 -22.47
CA GLY A 678 23.96 21.59 -21.42
C GLY A 678 24.75 20.82 -20.36
N SER A 679 25.84 21.38 -19.81
CA SER A 679 26.51 20.73 -18.68
C SER A 679 25.68 20.87 -17.40
N HIS A 680 25.84 19.93 -16.45
CA HIS A 680 25.31 20.06 -15.08
C HIS A 680 25.92 21.32 -14.43
N ASP A 681 25.09 22.29 -14.01
CA ASP A 681 25.48 23.55 -13.35
C ASP A 681 24.88 23.76 -11.96
N VAL A 682 23.93 22.94 -11.54
CA VAL A 682 23.22 23.16 -10.26
C VAL A 682 24.18 23.10 -9.06
N TYR A 683 25.04 22.08 -9.01
CA TYR A 683 25.99 21.91 -7.90
C TYR A 683 27.05 23.01 -7.92
N LYS A 684 27.15 23.77 -6.83
CA LYS A 684 27.98 24.98 -6.71
C LYS A 684 27.64 26.09 -7.71
N SER A 685 26.45 26.06 -8.32
CA SER A 685 26.04 27.02 -9.37
C SER A 685 27.11 27.17 -10.46
N SER A 686 27.76 26.07 -10.85
CA SER A 686 28.93 26.06 -11.73
C SER A 686 29.03 24.74 -12.50
N HIS A 687 29.51 24.81 -13.75
CA HIS A 687 29.89 23.62 -14.52
C HIS A 687 31.21 22.99 -14.06
N ALA A 688 32.03 23.72 -13.30
CA ALA A 688 33.39 23.30 -12.98
C ALA A 688 33.48 21.90 -12.33
N PRO A 689 32.61 21.51 -11.37
CA PRO A 689 32.65 20.18 -10.78
C PRO A 689 32.37 19.05 -11.79
N ALA A 690 31.40 19.24 -12.70
CA ALA A 690 31.07 18.28 -13.75
C ALA A 690 32.23 18.14 -14.75
N ILE A 691 32.84 19.26 -15.14
CA ILE A 691 34.01 19.29 -16.02
C ILE A 691 35.21 18.57 -15.39
N GLN A 692 35.50 18.86 -14.11
CA GLN A 692 36.66 18.30 -13.40
C GLN A 692 36.55 16.79 -13.18
N SER A 693 35.36 16.30 -12.87
CA SER A 693 35.11 14.87 -12.61
C SER A 693 34.82 14.06 -13.89
N GLY A 694 34.61 14.75 -15.02
CA GLY A 694 34.21 14.13 -16.26
C GLY A 694 32.77 13.61 -16.23
N THR A 695 31.86 14.27 -15.51
CA THR A 695 30.44 13.87 -15.39
C THR A 695 29.68 14.30 -16.64
N GLN A 696 29.41 13.36 -17.53
CA GLN A 696 28.74 13.59 -18.81
C GLN A 696 29.41 14.74 -19.59
N TRP A 697 30.73 14.87 -19.43
CA TRP A 697 31.55 15.93 -20.01
C TRP A 697 32.97 15.41 -20.31
N PRO A 698 33.50 15.63 -21.53
CA PRO A 698 32.82 16.16 -22.71
C PRO A 698 31.78 15.16 -23.24
N LEU A 699 30.73 15.69 -23.88
CA LEU A 699 29.72 14.92 -24.60
C LEU A 699 29.90 15.14 -26.11
N TYR A 700 29.77 14.08 -26.89
CA TYR A 700 29.82 14.09 -28.35
C TYR A 700 28.47 13.65 -28.92
N ASP A 701 28.12 14.16 -30.10
CA ASP A 701 26.82 13.94 -30.73
C ASP A 701 26.53 12.45 -31.03
N PRO A 702 25.43 11.86 -30.52
CA PRO A 702 24.96 10.52 -30.84
C PRO A 702 23.99 10.47 -32.04
N PHE A 703 23.76 11.62 -32.69
CA PHE A 703 23.02 11.86 -33.94
C PHE A 703 21.50 11.62 -33.95
N THR A 704 20.88 10.76 -33.11
CA THR A 704 19.40 10.62 -33.10
C THR A 704 18.82 10.14 -31.77
N ASN A 705 17.86 10.88 -31.17
CA ASN A 705 17.04 10.42 -30.03
C ASN A 705 15.65 11.12 -29.99
N ILE A 706 14.58 10.42 -29.56
CA ILE A 706 13.22 10.99 -29.39
C ILE A 706 12.98 11.28 -27.91
N VAL A 707 13.14 12.53 -27.53
CA VAL A 707 13.28 12.96 -26.14
C VAL A 707 12.70 14.34 -25.91
N THR A 708 12.18 14.59 -24.70
CA THR A 708 11.81 15.96 -24.27
C THR A 708 12.74 16.40 -23.15
N SER A 709 13.49 17.48 -23.42
CA SER A 709 14.42 18.03 -22.42
C SER A 709 13.70 18.52 -21.17
N TRP A 710 14.36 18.38 -20.03
CA TRP A 710 13.95 18.84 -18.71
C TRP A 710 14.86 19.97 -18.18
N SER A 711 15.97 20.24 -18.87
CA SER A 711 16.98 21.22 -18.45
C SER A 711 16.66 22.61 -19.02
N ASP A 712 16.39 23.57 -18.13
CA ASP A 712 16.32 24.98 -18.51
C ASP A 712 17.66 25.51 -19.03
N ASN A 713 18.79 24.89 -18.63
CA ASN A 713 20.08 25.23 -19.22
C ASN A 713 20.15 24.83 -20.69
N ALA A 714 19.66 23.64 -21.04
CA ALA A 714 19.53 23.24 -22.44
C ALA A 714 18.55 24.16 -23.19
N ALA A 715 17.43 24.54 -22.58
CA ALA A 715 16.49 25.50 -23.17
C ALA A 715 17.18 26.83 -23.52
N ARG A 716 17.95 27.40 -22.57
CA ARG A 716 18.74 28.63 -22.78
C ARG A 716 19.82 28.46 -23.85
N ALA A 717 20.49 27.31 -23.91
CA ALA A 717 21.48 27.01 -24.93
C ALA A 717 20.89 27.03 -26.35
N PHE A 718 19.60 26.69 -26.50
CA PHE A 718 18.85 26.75 -27.76
C PHE A 718 17.99 28.01 -27.91
N GLY A 719 18.22 29.04 -27.10
CA GLY A 719 17.57 30.36 -27.24
C GLY A 719 16.15 30.47 -26.66
N LEU A 720 15.73 29.51 -25.82
CA LEU A 720 14.50 29.58 -25.03
C LEU A 720 14.80 30.08 -23.61
N PRO A 721 13.98 30.94 -22.99
CA PRO A 721 14.24 31.41 -21.63
C PRO A 721 14.12 30.30 -20.57
N GLN A 722 13.19 29.36 -20.77
CA GLN A 722 12.93 28.18 -19.94
C GLN A 722 12.14 27.15 -20.77
N LEU A 723 11.95 25.94 -20.25
CA LEU A 723 11.15 24.92 -20.92
C LEU A 723 9.63 25.21 -20.92
N PRO A 724 8.90 24.75 -21.95
CA PRO A 724 7.44 24.70 -21.91
C PRO A 724 6.92 23.77 -20.80
N GLU A 725 5.69 24.03 -20.34
CA GLU A 725 4.97 23.21 -19.35
C GLU A 725 4.95 21.72 -19.68
N HIS A 726 4.95 20.87 -18.65
CA HIS A 726 5.20 19.43 -18.77
C HIS A 726 4.33 18.74 -19.82
N ASP A 727 3.01 18.92 -19.78
CA ASP A 727 2.06 18.26 -20.70
C ASP A 727 2.06 18.91 -22.10
N THR A 728 2.33 20.21 -22.18
CA THR A 728 2.50 20.92 -23.46
C THR A 728 3.69 20.38 -24.23
N ARG A 729 4.75 19.90 -23.56
CA ARG A 729 5.87 19.23 -24.25
C ARG A 729 5.42 17.96 -24.98
N TYR A 730 4.48 17.19 -24.42
CA TYR A 730 3.91 16.01 -25.09
C TYR A 730 2.96 16.37 -26.23
N GLU A 731 2.22 17.48 -26.15
CA GLU A 731 1.48 18.03 -27.31
C GLU A 731 2.43 18.37 -28.47
N ILE A 732 3.54 19.06 -28.17
CA ILE A 732 4.54 19.42 -29.18
C ILE A 732 5.17 18.16 -29.79
N ALA A 733 5.52 17.17 -28.96
CA ALA A 733 6.10 15.90 -29.41
C ALA A 733 5.14 15.11 -30.31
N GLU A 734 3.84 15.09 -29.98
CA GLU A 734 2.78 14.49 -30.80
C GLU A 734 2.70 15.14 -32.17
N GLU A 735 2.72 16.47 -32.25
CA GLU A 735 2.70 17.16 -33.53
C GLU A 735 3.98 16.92 -34.35
N TYR A 736 5.14 16.88 -33.68
CA TYR A 736 6.43 16.61 -34.30
C TYR A 736 6.48 15.22 -34.93
N LEU A 737 6.08 14.16 -34.20
CA LEU A 737 6.04 12.80 -34.75
C LEU A 737 5.03 12.69 -35.89
N ASN A 738 3.87 13.33 -35.77
CA ASN A 738 2.90 13.36 -36.88
C ASN A 738 3.45 14.04 -38.14
N LEU A 739 4.33 15.04 -38.01
CA LEU A 739 5.06 15.60 -39.16
C LEU A 739 6.12 14.62 -39.68
N ALA A 740 6.91 14.01 -38.79
CA ALA A 740 7.96 13.06 -39.15
C ALA A 740 7.40 11.84 -39.90
N TYR A 741 6.32 11.22 -39.40
CA TYR A 741 5.64 10.11 -40.06
C TYR A 741 5.14 10.48 -41.46
N LYS A 742 4.58 11.68 -41.62
CA LYS A 742 4.17 12.15 -42.95
C LYS A 742 5.37 12.23 -43.90
N LEU A 743 6.53 12.70 -43.41
CA LEU A 743 7.74 12.77 -44.23
C LEU A 743 8.30 11.38 -44.56
N TRP A 744 8.46 10.50 -43.57
CA TRP A 744 9.05 9.16 -43.74
C TRP A 744 8.15 8.17 -44.49
N GLU A 745 6.88 8.10 -44.13
CA GLU A 745 5.96 7.09 -44.66
C GLU A 745 5.24 7.56 -45.91
N SER A 746 4.90 8.86 -45.93
CA SER A 746 3.93 9.34 -46.90
C SER A 746 4.56 10.07 -48.08
N SER A 747 5.74 10.68 -47.94
CA SER A 747 6.27 11.56 -48.98
C SER A 747 6.73 10.83 -50.26
N TRP A 748 7.11 9.55 -50.17
CA TRP A 748 7.60 8.73 -51.28
C TRP A 748 6.86 7.39 -51.35
N GLU A 749 6.37 6.99 -52.53
CA GLU A 749 5.91 5.60 -52.77
C GLU A 749 7.07 4.60 -52.72
N ASP A 750 6.80 3.33 -52.42
CA ASP A 750 7.83 2.28 -52.22
C ASP A 750 8.74 2.08 -53.45
N ASP A 751 8.22 2.26 -54.65
CA ASP A 751 8.93 2.07 -55.91
C ASP A 751 9.30 3.40 -56.60
N ALA A 752 9.34 4.50 -55.84
CA ALA A 752 9.73 5.81 -56.36
C ALA A 752 11.18 5.83 -56.87
N VAL A 753 12.08 5.04 -56.28
CA VAL A 753 13.49 4.95 -56.71
C VAL A 753 13.65 3.82 -57.74
N VAL A 754 13.90 4.17 -59.01
CA VAL A 754 13.95 3.22 -60.13
C VAL A 754 15.36 3.00 -60.70
N LYS A 755 16.28 3.95 -60.47
CA LYS A 755 17.69 3.88 -60.91
C LYS A 755 17.85 3.41 -62.36
N ASP A 756 17.02 3.91 -63.27
CA ASP A 756 16.96 3.48 -64.66
C ASP A 756 17.94 4.30 -65.53
N PRO A 757 19.06 3.70 -65.97
CA PRO A 757 20.04 4.40 -66.78
C PRO A 757 19.55 4.64 -68.21
N SER A 758 18.55 3.89 -68.70
CA SER A 758 18.04 4.01 -70.08
C SER A 758 17.15 5.24 -70.26
N THR A 759 16.47 5.66 -69.20
CA THR A 759 15.63 6.86 -69.14
C THR A 759 16.28 8.01 -68.38
N HIS A 760 17.54 7.86 -67.95
CA HIS A 760 18.27 8.80 -67.09
C HIS A 760 17.50 9.20 -65.82
N THR A 761 16.67 8.29 -65.28
CA THR A 761 15.76 8.58 -64.17
C THR A 761 16.20 7.81 -62.93
N TYR A 762 16.67 8.53 -61.91
CA TYR A 762 16.98 7.91 -60.61
C TYR A 762 15.71 7.69 -59.77
N THR A 763 14.81 8.69 -59.76
CA THR A 763 13.54 8.70 -59.01
C THR A 763 12.40 9.14 -59.89
N GLN A 764 11.26 8.47 -59.81
CA GLN A 764 10.02 8.84 -60.50
C GLN A 764 9.35 10.04 -59.80
N PRO A 765 9.34 11.25 -60.40
CA PRO A 765 8.88 12.45 -59.71
C PRO A 765 7.37 12.44 -59.40
N THR A 766 6.56 11.73 -60.19
CA THR A 766 5.12 11.58 -59.92
C THR A 766 4.81 10.75 -58.67
N LYS A 767 5.80 10.02 -58.16
CA LYS A 767 5.72 9.14 -56.98
C LYS A 767 6.32 9.76 -55.72
N VAL A 768 6.78 11.02 -55.82
CA VAL A 768 7.24 11.82 -54.69
C VAL A 768 6.28 12.98 -54.50
N ARG A 769 5.57 12.97 -53.39
CA ARG A 769 4.61 14.01 -53.05
C ARG A 769 5.13 14.92 -51.95
N LYS A 770 4.74 16.19 -52.07
CA LYS A 770 4.94 17.21 -51.05
C LYS A 770 4.03 16.93 -49.86
N VAL A 771 4.60 16.93 -48.66
CA VAL A 771 3.86 16.93 -47.40
C VAL A 771 3.50 18.37 -47.05
N VAL A 772 2.21 18.63 -46.82
CA VAL A 772 1.72 19.90 -46.29
C VAL A 772 1.23 19.66 -44.87
N HIS A 773 1.97 20.17 -43.89
CA HIS A 773 1.64 20.11 -42.47
C HIS A 773 1.40 21.53 -41.95
N LYS A 774 0.22 21.77 -41.41
CA LYS A 774 -0.21 23.04 -40.82
C LYS A 774 -0.74 22.78 -39.41
N GLY A 775 0.16 22.52 -38.47
CA GLY A 775 -0.21 22.28 -37.08
C GLY A 775 -0.09 23.53 -36.22
N LYS A 776 -0.27 23.35 -34.90
CA LYS A 776 -0.23 24.40 -33.88
C LYS A 776 1.21 24.84 -33.62
N HIS A 777 2.16 23.91 -33.67
CA HIS A 777 3.57 24.10 -33.30
C HIS A 777 4.52 24.10 -34.51
N PHE A 778 4.21 23.36 -35.57
CA PHE A 778 5.02 23.18 -36.76
C PHE A 778 4.24 23.47 -38.04
N LYS A 779 4.91 24.14 -38.98
CA LYS A 779 4.41 24.36 -40.34
C LYS A 779 5.49 23.90 -41.31
N SER A 780 5.16 22.95 -42.17
CA SER A 780 6.08 22.40 -43.16
C SER A 780 5.35 22.16 -44.48
N GLU A 781 5.96 22.58 -45.57
CA GLU A 781 5.45 22.39 -46.93
C GLU A 781 6.62 21.96 -47.82
N SER A 782 6.96 20.68 -47.77
CA SER A 782 8.11 20.11 -48.48
C SER A 782 7.90 18.63 -48.80
N ALA A 783 8.57 18.13 -49.84
CA ALA A 783 8.83 16.69 -49.95
C ALA A 783 9.98 16.30 -49.01
N HIS A 784 10.02 15.05 -48.54
CA HIS A 784 11.14 14.53 -47.78
C HIS A 784 12.36 14.39 -48.71
N GLN A 785 13.55 14.77 -48.23
CA GLN A 785 14.76 14.80 -49.07
C GLN A 785 15.59 13.51 -49.01
N VAL A 786 15.17 12.55 -48.19
CA VAL A 786 15.79 11.22 -48.07
C VAL A 786 14.84 10.22 -48.72
N ASP A 787 15.37 9.35 -49.59
CA ASP A 787 14.62 8.24 -50.17
C ASP A 787 14.24 7.21 -49.09
N PRO A 788 13.20 6.37 -49.29
CA PRO A 788 12.75 5.42 -48.28
C PRO A 788 13.90 4.53 -47.77
N SER A 789 14.20 4.64 -46.47
CA SER A 789 15.16 3.76 -45.81
C SER A 789 14.58 2.34 -45.69
N PRO A 790 15.41 1.30 -45.42
CA PRO A 790 14.89 -0.06 -45.21
C PRO A 790 13.79 -0.17 -44.14
N GLN A 791 13.77 0.72 -43.14
CA GLN A 791 12.73 0.77 -42.11
C GLN A 791 11.65 1.83 -42.37
N ARG A 792 11.88 2.76 -43.31
CA ARG A 792 11.21 4.06 -43.38
C ARG A 792 11.31 4.80 -42.05
N THR A 793 10.37 4.57 -41.13
CA THR A 793 10.41 5.07 -39.75
C THR A 793 11.48 4.32 -38.92
N PRO A 794 12.43 5.03 -38.28
CA PRO A 794 13.40 4.40 -37.38
C PRO A 794 12.70 3.81 -36.15
N LEU A 795 13.34 2.84 -35.49
CA LEU A 795 12.83 2.24 -34.26
C LEU A 795 12.57 3.33 -33.20
N LEU A 796 11.33 3.38 -32.70
CA LEU A 796 10.89 4.42 -31.77
C LEU A 796 11.09 3.99 -30.32
N PHE A 797 12.21 4.45 -29.74
CA PHE A 797 12.50 4.29 -28.31
C PHE A 797 12.11 5.55 -27.54
N GLN A 798 11.34 5.38 -26.46
CA GLN A 798 10.87 6.48 -25.61
C GLN A 798 11.16 6.21 -24.13
N ALA A 799 11.24 7.29 -23.32
CA ALA A 799 11.03 7.23 -21.88
C ALA A 799 9.88 8.14 -21.42
N GLY A 800 9.40 7.91 -20.20
CA GLY A 800 8.42 8.76 -19.53
C GLY A 800 7.17 7.97 -19.15
N MET A 801 7.03 7.67 -17.85
CA MET A 801 5.93 6.89 -17.29
C MET A 801 4.90 7.76 -16.55
N SER A 802 4.88 9.07 -16.78
CA SER A 802 3.75 9.92 -16.33
C SER A 802 2.46 9.51 -17.05
N PRO A 803 1.26 9.94 -16.60
CA PRO A 803 0.02 9.67 -17.33
C PRO A 803 0.10 10.13 -18.80
N ALA A 804 0.60 11.35 -19.05
CA ALA A 804 0.83 11.88 -20.40
C ALA A 804 1.88 11.08 -21.17
N GLY A 805 3.00 10.71 -20.52
CA GLY A 805 4.07 9.92 -21.13
C GLY A 805 3.64 8.50 -21.51
N SER A 806 2.85 7.84 -20.66
CA SER A 806 2.31 6.49 -20.91
C SER A 806 1.29 6.52 -22.05
N ALA A 807 0.42 7.54 -22.07
CA ALA A 807 -0.53 7.74 -23.16
C ALA A 807 0.21 7.96 -24.49
N PHE A 808 1.27 8.79 -24.50
CA PHE A 808 2.11 9.02 -25.66
C PHE A 808 2.84 7.74 -26.11
N ALA A 809 3.45 6.99 -25.17
CA ALA A 809 4.12 5.71 -25.43
C ALA A 809 3.16 4.69 -26.04
N SER A 810 1.94 4.59 -25.49
CA SER A 810 0.94 3.64 -25.94
C SER A 810 0.54 3.81 -27.40
N ARG A 811 0.69 5.03 -27.96
CA ARG A 811 0.42 5.32 -29.38
C ARG A 811 1.63 5.12 -30.27
N HIS A 812 2.82 5.54 -29.82
CA HIS A 812 4.00 5.67 -30.69
C HIS A 812 5.14 4.70 -30.40
N ALA A 813 5.37 4.35 -29.13
CA ALA A 813 6.60 3.66 -28.75
C ALA A 813 6.60 2.20 -29.23
N GLU A 814 7.75 1.76 -29.76
CA GLU A 814 8.08 0.36 -29.98
C GLU A 814 8.96 -0.17 -28.84
N CYS A 815 9.80 0.70 -28.28
CA CYS A 815 10.63 0.43 -27.11
C CYS A 815 10.41 1.49 -26.03
N VAL A 816 10.35 1.05 -24.78
CA VAL A 816 10.11 1.91 -23.62
C VAL A 816 11.17 1.68 -22.56
N PHE A 817 11.89 2.74 -22.19
CA PHE A 817 12.81 2.72 -21.06
C PHE A 817 12.02 3.05 -19.80
N VAL A 818 11.96 2.10 -18.86
CA VAL A 818 11.18 2.20 -17.64
C VAL A 818 12.09 2.11 -16.41
N GLY A 819 11.91 3.05 -15.49
CA GLY A 819 12.58 3.08 -14.19
C GLY A 819 11.61 2.79 -13.06
N GLY A 820 12.07 2.12 -12.02
CA GLY A 820 11.31 1.84 -10.80
C GLY A 820 12.17 1.14 -9.76
N ALA A 821 11.80 1.27 -8.48
CA ALA A 821 12.58 0.71 -7.37
C ALA A 821 12.38 -0.80 -7.17
N SER A 822 11.35 -1.40 -7.80
CA SER A 822 11.02 -2.82 -7.69
C SER A 822 10.24 -3.35 -8.90
N PRO A 823 10.20 -4.68 -9.12
CA PRO A 823 9.41 -5.30 -10.18
C PRO A 823 7.92 -4.92 -10.11
N ALA A 824 7.32 -4.92 -8.90
CA ALA A 824 5.91 -4.60 -8.69
C ALA A 824 5.54 -3.19 -9.16
N ILE A 825 6.37 -2.18 -8.87
CA ILE A 825 6.14 -0.80 -9.32
C ILE A 825 6.24 -0.70 -10.85
N VAL A 826 7.19 -1.41 -11.46
CA VAL A 826 7.37 -1.40 -12.91
C VAL A 826 6.24 -2.16 -13.61
N ALA A 827 5.77 -3.28 -13.04
CA ALA A 827 4.64 -4.06 -13.54
C ALA A 827 3.41 -3.17 -13.77
N LEU A 828 3.08 -2.28 -12.82
CA LEU A 828 1.96 -1.35 -12.93
C LEU A 828 2.07 -0.45 -14.16
N ASN A 829 3.26 0.13 -14.39
CA ASN A 829 3.48 1.03 -15.53
C ASN A 829 3.48 0.28 -16.87
N VAL A 830 4.05 -0.93 -16.90
CA VAL A 830 4.04 -1.83 -18.07
C VAL A 830 2.59 -2.16 -18.44
N GLN A 831 1.81 -2.65 -17.48
CA GLN A 831 0.43 -3.08 -17.73
C GLN A 831 -0.48 -1.92 -18.11
N ARG A 832 -0.37 -0.76 -17.45
CA ARG A 832 -1.13 0.45 -17.83
C ARG A 832 -0.87 0.85 -19.28
N THR A 833 0.40 0.91 -19.67
CA THR A 833 0.80 1.30 -21.03
C THR A 833 0.32 0.28 -22.07
N ARG A 834 0.43 -1.02 -21.75
CA ARG A 834 -0.06 -2.11 -22.58
C ARG A 834 -1.58 -2.10 -22.75
N ALA A 835 -2.33 -1.86 -21.69
CA ALA A 835 -3.79 -1.70 -21.75
C ALA A 835 -4.19 -0.49 -22.61
N GLN A 836 -3.48 0.64 -22.47
CA GLN A 836 -3.69 1.81 -23.32
C GLN A 836 -3.36 1.52 -24.79
N ALA A 837 -2.32 0.72 -25.06
CA ALA A 837 -1.97 0.31 -26.42
C ALA A 837 -3.07 -0.54 -27.06
N ALA A 838 -3.62 -1.51 -26.33
CA ALA A 838 -4.80 -2.28 -26.75
C ALA A 838 -6.00 -1.37 -27.06
N ALA A 839 -6.28 -0.40 -26.17
CA ALA A 839 -7.37 0.56 -26.37
C ALA A 839 -7.17 1.44 -27.61
N ASN A 840 -5.92 1.69 -28.02
CA ASN A 840 -5.55 2.39 -29.25
C ASN A 840 -5.49 1.46 -30.49
N GLY A 841 -5.85 0.18 -30.36
CA GLY A 841 -5.87 -0.79 -31.46
C GLY A 841 -4.51 -1.39 -31.82
N ARG A 842 -3.50 -1.28 -30.95
CA ARG A 842 -2.18 -1.93 -31.12
C ARG A 842 -2.13 -3.25 -30.36
N ASP A 843 -1.29 -4.20 -30.78
CA ASP A 843 -0.96 -5.33 -29.91
C ASP A 843 -0.15 -4.79 -28.73
N PRO A 844 -0.58 -5.01 -27.48
CA PRO A 844 0.16 -4.56 -26.30
C PRO A 844 1.62 -5.03 -26.25
N TYR A 845 1.91 -6.18 -26.86
CA TYR A 845 3.24 -6.77 -26.88
C TYR A 845 4.10 -6.31 -28.05
N ASP A 846 3.62 -5.43 -28.92
CA ASP A 846 4.46 -4.68 -29.86
C ASP A 846 5.36 -3.67 -29.13
N ILE A 847 5.01 -3.31 -27.88
CA ILE A 847 5.81 -2.42 -27.03
C ILE A 847 6.74 -3.25 -26.15
N LYS A 848 8.06 -3.05 -26.31
CA LYS A 848 9.11 -3.71 -25.52
C LYS A 848 9.57 -2.83 -24.36
N PHE A 849 9.55 -3.34 -23.14
CA PHE A 849 9.95 -2.60 -21.94
C PHE A 849 11.35 -2.99 -21.46
N PHE A 850 12.20 -2.00 -21.20
CA PHE A 850 13.58 -2.18 -20.77
C PHE A 850 13.85 -1.50 -19.42
N VAL A 851 14.44 -2.23 -18.47
CA VAL A 851 14.86 -1.71 -17.15
C VAL A 851 16.38 -1.55 -17.10
N GLN A 852 16.88 -0.51 -16.42
CA GLN A 852 18.33 -0.35 -16.22
C GLN A 852 18.85 -1.31 -15.15
N LEU A 853 19.95 -2.01 -15.44
CA LEU A 853 20.64 -2.88 -14.50
C LEU A 853 22.16 -2.68 -14.60
N THR A 854 22.85 -2.46 -13.48
CA THR A 854 24.31 -2.35 -13.43
C THR A 854 24.91 -3.51 -12.60
N PRO A 855 25.65 -4.46 -13.22
CA PRO A 855 26.40 -5.47 -12.46
C PRO A 855 27.71 -4.88 -11.87
N VAL A 856 28.08 -5.21 -10.62
CA VAL A 856 29.13 -4.46 -9.87
C VAL A 856 30.22 -5.32 -9.20
N GLN A 857 31.46 -4.80 -9.13
CA GLN A 857 32.58 -5.32 -8.29
C GLN A 857 33.28 -4.31 -7.32
N TYR A 858 33.44 -2.98 -7.57
CA TYR A 858 34.07 -1.99 -6.62
C TYR A 858 33.79 -0.48 -6.97
N ALA A 859 34.09 0.51 -6.08
CA ALA A 859 33.98 1.98 -6.37
C ALA A 859 34.76 3.01 -5.48
N ILE A 860 34.94 4.25 -5.99
CA ILE A 860 35.56 5.47 -5.37
C ILE A 860 34.98 6.79 -5.99
N GLY A 861 34.76 7.88 -5.22
CA GLY A 861 34.93 9.29 -5.70
C GLY A 861 33.84 10.37 -5.43
N ASP A 862 34.21 11.66 -5.58
CA ASP A 862 33.39 12.88 -5.32
C ASP A 862 32.43 13.29 -6.48
N GLY A 863 32.46 12.60 -7.62
CA GLY A 863 31.71 12.96 -8.83
C GLY A 863 30.20 12.75 -8.74
N GLY A 864 29.74 11.85 -7.87
CA GLY A 864 28.32 11.56 -7.64
C GLY A 864 27.50 12.77 -7.18
N LEU A 865 28.12 13.79 -6.55
CA LEU A 865 27.41 15.00 -6.12
C LEU A 865 27.00 15.92 -7.27
N SER A 866 27.79 15.97 -8.34
CA SER A 866 27.44 16.76 -9.53
C SER A 866 26.25 16.13 -10.26
N LEU A 867 26.24 14.80 -10.37
CA LEU A 867 25.14 14.02 -10.94
C LEU A 867 23.86 14.13 -10.09
N PHE A 868 24.00 14.02 -8.76
CA PHE A 868 22.88 14.22 -7.84
C PHE A 868 22.30 15.64 -7.97
N GLY A 869 23.15 16.66 -7.97
CA GLY A 869 22.71 18.06 -8.07
C GLY A 869 21.96 18.35 -9.37
N GLY A 870 22.47 17.85 -10.50
CA GLY A 870 21.77 17.94 -11.79
C GLY A 870 20.41 17.23 -11.78
N THR A 871 20.35 15.97 -11.32
CA THR A 871 19.13 15.14 -11.39
C THR A 871 18.05 15.46 -10.34
N SER A 872 18.43 16.11 -9.23
CA SER A 872 17.51 16.47 -8.14
C SER A 872 17.13 17.95 -8.13
N GLY A 873 17.88 18.81 -8.83
CA GLY A 873 17.78 20.25 -8.71
C GLY A 873 18.24 20.79 -7.35
N ILE A 874 18.98 19.99 -6.58
CA ILE A 874 19.46 20.33 -5.23
C ILE A 874 20.93 20.72 -5.27
N ASP A 875 21.26 21.93 -4.85
CA ASP A 875 22.67 22.32 -4.66
C ASP A 875 23.21 21.79 -3.32
N ILE A 876 23.85 20.62 -3.38
CA ILE A 876 24.42 19.93 -2.22
C ILE A 876 25.58 20.71 -1.56
N SER A 877 26.16 21.70 -2.24
CA SER A 877 27.26 22.49 -1.67
C SER A 877 26.84 23.39 -0.51
N LYS A 878 25.53 23.59 -0.33
CA LYS A 878 24.95 24.32 0.80
C LYS A 878 25.07 23.56 2.12
N PHE A 879 25.39 22.27 2.09
CA PHE A 879 25.51 21.41 3.26
C PHE A 879 26.98 21.13 3.59
N PRO A 880 27.40 21.17 4.86
CA PRO A 880 28.76 20.80 5.24
C PRO A 880 29.04 19.32 4.90
N PRO A 881 30.18 18.96 4.26
CA PRO A 881 30.38 17.65 3.65
C PRO A 881 30.27 16.44 4.58
N ASP A 882 30.63 16.64 5.85
CA ASP A 882 30.73 15.62 6.89
C ASP A 882 29.63 15.75 7.96
N GLU A 883 28.74 16.73 7.80
CA GLU A 883 27.56 16.88 8.64
C GLU A 883 26.38 16.16 7.99
N GLU A 884 25.53 15.59 8.84
CA GLU A 884 24.33 14.90 8.38
C GLU A 884 23.35 15.91 7.78
N PHE A 885 22.66 15.51 6.70
CA PHE A 885 21.62 16.36 6.12
C PHE A 885 20.57 16.69 7.19
N PRO A 886 20.19 17.96 7.34
CA PRO A 886 19.19 18.35 8.32
C PRO A 886 17.87 17.67 8.01
N THR A 887 17.29 16.96 8.98
CA THR A 887 16.01 16.25 8.85
C THR A 887 14.81 17.14 9.16
N ASP A 888 15.04 18.27 9.82
CA ASP A 888 14.03 19.28 10.10
C ASP A 888 13.66 20.06 8.82
N PRO A 889 12.42 19.97 8.31
CA PRO A 889 12.00 20.65 7.09
C PRO A 889 12.10 22.19 7.18
N ASP A 890 12.11 22.76 8.38
CA ASP A 890 12.23 24.20 8.63
C ASP A 890 13.70 24.66 8.78
N HIS A 891 14.66 23.74 8.69
CA HIS A 891 16.08 24.06 8.81
C HIS A 891 16.50 25.13 7.78
N PRO A 892 17.30 26.14 8.16
CA PRO A 892 17.68 27.23 7.25
C PRO A 892 18.28 26.76 5.90
N LEU A 893 19.01 25.63 5.91
CA LEU A 893 19.58 25.03 4.70
C LEU A 893 18.56 24.38 3.75
N LEU A 894 17.33 24.12 4.20
CA LEU A 894 16.24 23.54 3.40
C LEU A 894 15.19 24.55 2.94
N GLN A 895 15.33 25.83 3.35
CA GLN A 895 14.42 26.89 2.90
C GLN A 895 14.45 27.04 1.37
N GLY A 896 13.26 27.03 0.76
CA GLY A 896 13.08 27.12 -0.69
C GLY A 896 13.08 25.79 -1.44
N PHE A 897 13.27 24.65 -0.76
CA PHE A 897 13.16 23.33 -1.40
C PHE A 897 11.69 22.89 -1.47
N THR A 898 11.30 22.16 -2.52
CA THR A 898 9.96 21.54 -2.60
C THR A 898 9.87 20.29 -1.70
N PRO A 899 8.66 19.84 -1.30
CA PRO A 899 8.50 18.58 -0.57
C PRO A 899 9.15 17.37 -1.27
N ALA A 900 9.07 17.31 -2.61
CA ALA A 900 9.70 16.27 -3.41
C ALA A 900 11.24 16.32 -3.34
N GLN A 901 11.84 17.52 -3.34
CA GLN A 901 13.28 17.70 -3.19
C GLN A 901 13.76 17.32 -1.79
N ARG A 902 13.02 17.71 -0.74
CA ARG A 902 13.34 17.29 0.65
C ARG A 902 13.28 15.77 0.81
N ASN A 903 12.21 15.14 0.32
CA ASN A 903 12.08 13.68 0.38
C ASN A 903 13.21 12.97 -0.38
N ARG A 904 13.65 13.53 -1.52
CA ARG A 904 14.77 12.97 -2.31
C ARG A 904 16.13 13.14 -1.64
N LEU A 905 16.34 14.22 -0.89
CA LEU A 905 17.56 14.46 -0.10
C LEU A 905 17.65 13.51 1.10
N LEU A 906 16.53 13.31 1.79
CA LEU A 906 16.43 12.56 3.05
C LEU A 906 16.18 11.06 2.87
N ALA A 907 16.00 10.59 1.63
CA ALA A 907 15.87 9.19 1.29
C ALA A 907 17.19 8.43 1.52
N ARG A 908 17.47 8.09 2.77
CA ARG A 908 18.65 7.35 3.23
C ARG A 908 18.53 5.86 2.91
N PRO A 909 19.47 5.25 2.18
CA PRO A 909 19.49 3.82 1.95
C PRO A 909 19.74 3.04 3.25
N ARG A 910 19.15 1.84 3.36
CA ARG A 910 19.32 0.94 4.51
C ARG A 910 20.79 0.53 4.64
N GLY A 911 21.36 0.63 5.86
CA GLY A 911 22.74 0.23 6.16
C GLY A 911 23.79 1.35 6.19
N TYR A 912 23.40 2.60 5.94
CA TYR A 912 24.24 3.77 6.24
C TYR A 912 23.83 4.28 7.61
N ASP A 913 24.79 4.56 8.52
CA ASP A 913 24.53 5.06 9.89
C ASP A 913 24.51 6.60 9.98
N LYS A 914 25.08 7.27 8.97
CA LYS A 914 25.05 8.73 8.79
C LYS A 914 24.72 9.02 7.33
N TRP A 915 23.93 10.06 7.07
CA TRP A 915 23.63 10.50 5.71
C TRP A 915 24.17 11.91 5.47
N THR A 916 25.42 11.97 5.03
CA THR A 916 26.13 13.23 4.78
C THR A 916 26.31 13.45 3.28
N PRO A 917 26.63 14.67 2.82
CA PRO A 917 27.02 14.91 1.44
C PRO A 917 28.13 13.98 0.94
N ARG A 918 29.14 13.68 1.78
CA ARG A 918 30.22 12.74 1.39
C ARG A 918 29.72 11.34 1.12
N ILE A 919 28.86 10.81 2.00
CA ILE A 919 28.30 9.46 1.85
C ILE A 919 27.36 9.39 0.64
N LEU A 920 26.56 10.43 0.42
CA LEU A 920 25.73 10.56 -0.77
C LEU A 920 26.59 10.58 -2.05
N ALA A 921 27.75 11.24 -2.03
CA ALA A 921 28.70 11.25 -3.15
C ALA A 921 29.17 9.84 -3.52
N GLU A 922 29.57 9.06 -2.51
CA GLU A 922 30.02 7.68 -2.67
C GLU A 922 28.90 6.79 -3.21
N TYR A 923 27.69 6.92 -2.64
CA TYR A 923 26.51 6.18 -3.07
C TYR A 923 26.13 6.47 -4.53
N GLN A 924 26.13 7.74 -4.94
CA GLN A 924 25.73 8.14 -6.30
C GLN A 924 26.80 7.86 -7.37
N SER A 925 28.03 7.51 -6.98
CA SER A 925 29.13 7.29 -7.92
C SER A 925 29.09 5.91 -8.60
N ILE A 926 28.14 5.03 -8.25
CA ILE A 926 27.99 3.67 -8.79
C ILE A 926 26.60 3.49 -9.41
N GLY A 927 26.52 3.41 -10.73
CA GLY A 927 25.26 3.10 -11.42
C GLY A 927 24.14 4.15 -11.24
N GLY A 928 24.47 5.34 -10.73
CA GLY A 928 23.53 6.44 -10.47
C GLY A 928 22.41 6.05 -9.48
N SER A 929 21.15 6.27 -9.89
CA SER A 929 19.95 5.96 -9.09
C SER A 929 19.27 4.63 -9.47
N ALA A 930 19.91 3.79 -10.28
CA ALA A 930 19.31 2.58 -10.85
C ALA A 930 19.62 1.29 -10.07
N MET A 931 18.97 0.20 -10.45
CA MET A 931 19.26 -1.12 -9.90
C MET A 931 20.70 -1.55 -10.16
N PHE A 932 21.32 -2.12 -9.12
CA PHE A 932 22.61 -2.77 -9.24
C PHE A 932 22.60 -4.16 -8.58
N LYS A 933 23.37 -5.10 -9.13
CA LYS A 933 23.50 -6.46 -8.58
C LYS A 933 24.96 -6.90 -8.59
N VAL A 934 25.50 -7.20 -7.42
CA VAL A 934 26.82 -7.81 -7.25
C VAL A 934 26.65 -9.33 -7.17
N GLY A 935 27.39 -10.09 -7.98
CA GLY A 935 27.36 -11.54 -7.89
C GLY A 935 27.88 -12.27 -9.13
N SER A 936 27.74 -13.59 -9.10
CA SER A 936 28.07 -14.44 -10.26
C SER A 936 27.09 -14.24 -11.42
N GLY A 937 27.41 -14.75 -12.61
CA GLY A 937 26.47 -14.78 -13.74
C GLY A 937 25.12 -15.43 -13.38
N ALA A 938 25.11 -16.47 -12.54
CA ALA A 938 23.89 -17.09 -12.03
C ALA A 938 23.09 -16.15 -11.12
N THR A 939 23.76 -15.44 -10.21
CA THR A 939 23.14 -14.49 -9.28
C THR A 939 22.48 -13.33 -10.03
N VAL A 940 23.12 -12.84 -11.10
CA VAL A 940 22.56 -11.77 -11.93
C VAL A 940 21.44 -12.31 -12.84
N ALA A 941 21.56 -13.55 -13.34
CA ALA A 941 20.50 -14.21 -14.10
C ALA A 941 19.24 -14.47 -13.27
N ASP A 942 19.37 -14.82 -11.98
CA ASP A 942 18.23 -14.97 -11.06
C ASP A 942 17.45 -13.66 -10.92
N GLU A 943 18.17 -12.53 -10.82
CA GLU A 943 17.55 -11.21 -10.72
C GLU A 943 16.86 -10.83 -12.05
N ILE A 944 17.52 -11.04 -13.18
CA ILE A 944 16.94 -10.79 -14.51
C ILE A 944 15.65 -11.61 -14.73
N GLU A 945 15.68 -12.89 -14.36
CA GLU A 945 14.53 -13.80 -14.47
C GLU A 945 13.37 -13.32 -13.60
N ARG A 946 13.65 -12.97 -12.34
CA ARG A 946 12.67 -12.42 -11.41
C ARG A 946 11.95 -11.19 -12.00
N TRP A 947 12.70 -10.23 -12.52
CA TRP A 947 12.13 -9.01 -13.11
C TRP A 947 11.27 -9.30 -14.33
N VAL A 948 11.68 -10.24 -15.16
CA VAL A 948 10.91 -10.70 -16.32
C VAL A 948 9.59 -11.36 -15.90
N THR A 949 9.61 -12.19 -14.85
CA THR A 949 8.44 -12.96 -14.41
C THR A 949 7.53 -12.19 -13.44
N GLU A 950 8.02 -11.13 -12.79
CA GLU A 950 7.23 -10.31 -11.84
C GLU A 950 6.75 -8.99 -12.46
N ALA A 951 7.51 -8.38 -13.38
CA ALA A 951 7.18 -7.08 -13.98
C ALA A 951 6.76 -7.15 -15.45
N ASP A 952 6.85 -8.32 -16.07
CA ASP A 952 6.62 -8.58 -17.49
C ASP A 952 7.43 -7.68 -18.45
N VAL A 953 8.59 -7.21 -18.01
CA VAL A 953 9.56 -6.44 -18.84
C VAL A 953 10.24 -7.33 -19.86
N ASP A 954 10.56 -6.80 -21.04
CA ASP A 954 11.07 -7.56 -22.18
C ASP A 954 12.60 -7.63 -22.23
N GLY A 955 13.28 -6.72 -21.54
CA GLY A 955 14.73 -6.65 -21.56
C GLY A 955 15.36 -5.69 -20.56
N PHE A 956 16.68 -5.54 -20.69
CA PHE A 956 17.49 -4.73 -19.78
C PHE A 956 18.45 -3.82 -20.54
N ASN A 957 18.54 -2.56 -20.09
CA ASN A 957 19.59 -1.63 -20.45
C ASN A 957 20.75 -1.81 -19.47
N ILE A 958 21.77 -2.57 -19.87
CA ILE A 958 22.90 -2.95 -19.03
C ILE A 958 23.90 -1.81 -18.91
N GLY A 959 23.91 -1.19 -17.73
CA GLY A 959 24.83 -0.14 -17.35
C GLY A 959 26.25 -0.66 -17.08
N HIS A 960 27.17 0.28 -16.88
CA HIS A 960 28.59 0.02 -16.72
C HIS A 960 29.20 0.76 -15.52
N ILE A 961 30.22 0.15 -14.91
CA ILE A 961 31.14 0.83 -14.00
C ILE A 961 32.43 1.18 -14.74
N VAL A 962 33.07 0.18 -15.34
CA VAL A 962 34.24 0.34 -16.21
C VAL A 962 33.83 -0.03 -17.63
N VAL A 963 34.21 0.79 -18.63
CA VAL A 963 33.98 0.46 -20.04
C VAL A 963 35.26 -0.01 -20.74
N PRO A 964 35.21 -1.07 -21.57
CA PRO A 964 34.05 -1.93 -21.87
C PRO A 964 33.88 -3.09 -20.87
N GLY A 965 34.69 -3.18 -19.81
CA GLY A 965 34.79 -4.33 -18.92
C GLY A 965 33.45 -4.87 -18.40
N ALA A 966 32.48 -4.00 -18.09
CA ALA A 966 31.14 -4.42 -17.69
C ALA A 966 30.43 -5.31 -18.74
N TRP A 967 30.56 -5.01 -20.04
CA TRP A 967 29.97 -5.82 -21.11
C TRP A 967 30.83 -7.04 -21.47
N GLU A 968 32.14 -7.01 -21.20
CA GLU A 968 32.99 -8.19 -21.27
C GLU A 968 32.57 -9.23 -20.23
N ASP A 969 32.29 -8.80 -18.99
CA ASP A 969 31.81 -9.67 -17.92
C ASP A 969 30.42 -10.23 -18.20
N VAL A 970 29.51 -9.42 -18.72
CA VAL A 970 28.18 -9.91 -19.15
C VAL A 970 28.32 -10.97 -20.24
N THR A 971 29.14 -10.70 -21.26
CA THR A 971 29.43 -11.65 -22.35
C THR A 971 30.03 -12.94 -21.83
N LYS A 972 30.92 -12.87 -20.83
CA LYS A 972 31.65 -14.02 -20.30
C LYS A 972 30.84 -14.85 -19.31
N TYR A 973 30.04 -14.22 -18.45
CA TYR A 973 29.43 -14.88 -17.30
C TYR A 973 27.90 -14.93 -17.36
N LEU A 974 27.25 -13.88 -17.86
CA LEU A 974 25.79 -13.76 -17.80
C LEU A 974 25.11 -14.33 -19.04
N THR A 975 25.57 -13.96 -20.25
CA THR A 975 25.00 -14.44 -21.51
C THR A 975 24.97 -15.98 -21.59
N PRO A 976 26.07 -16.72 -21.25
CA PRO A 976 26.03 -18.19 -21.28
C PRO A 976 25.03 -18.78 -20.28
N GLU A 977 24.84 -18.13 -19.13
CA GLU A 977 23.90 -18.61 -18.11
C GLU A 977 22.44 -18.36 -18.51
N LEU A 978 22.12 -17.20 -19.10
CA LEU A 978 20.78 -16.93 -19.64
C LEU A 978 20.45 -17.87 -20.81
N GLU A 979 21.43 -18.19 -21.65
CA GLU A 979 21.28 -19.18 -22.72
C GLU A 979 21.03 -20.58 -22.14
N ARG A 980 21.82 -21.01 -21.14
CA ARG A 980 21.61 -22.29 -20.43
C ARG A 980 20.21 -22.41 -19.83
N ARG A 981 19.64 -21.29 -19.36
CA ARG A 981 18.27 -21.22 -18.79
C ARG A 981 17.15 -21.09 -19.81
N GLY A 982 17.49 -21.01 -21.11
CA GLY A 982 16.54 -20.88 -22.21
C GLY A 982 15.96 -19.48 -22.40
N TRP A 983 16.57 -18.44 -21.82
CA TRP A 983 16.07 -17.05 -21.89
C TRP A 983 16.55 -16.30 -23.15
N LEU A 984 17.61 -16.75 -23.83
CA LEU A 984 18.13 -16.10 -25.05
C LEU A 984 17.69 -16.80 -26.36
N GLY A 985 17.03 -17.96 -26.28
CA GLY A 985 16.68 -18.81 -27.44
C GLY A 985 17.86 -19.66 -27.94
N THR A 986 17.63 -20.51 -28.97
CA THR A 986 18.59 -21.51 -29.47
C THR A 986 19.23 -21.15 -30.84
N GLY A 987 19.41 -19.87 -31.17
CA GLY A 987 20.01 -19.44 -32.44
C GLY A 987 20.64 -18.04 -32.39
N ASP A 988 21.32 -17.65 -33.49
CA ASP A 988 21.84 -16.29 -33.71
C ASP A 988 20.70 -15.26 -33.90
N TYR A 989 21.01 -13.99 -34.20
CA TYR A 989 20.02 -12.93 -34.44
C TYR A 989 18.91 -13.39 -35.40
N ASN A 990 17.65 -13.21 -35.01
CA ASN A 990 16.48 -13.88 -35.60
C ASN A 990 16.13 -13.45 -37.05
N VAL A 991 16.79 -12.44 -37.61
CA VAL A 991 16.41 -11.87 -38.91
C VAL A 991 17.64 -11.68 -39.82
N PRO A 992 17.95 -12.66 -40.70
CA PRO A 992 19.02 -12.51 -41.69
C PRO A 992 18.70 -11.35 -42.65
N GLY A 993 19.48 -10.26 -42.57
CA GLY A 993 19.23 -9.04 -43.34
C GLY A 993 18.12 -8.13 -42.81
N GLY A 994 17.63 -8.38 -41.58
CA GLY A 994 16.52 -7.66 -40.98
C GLY A 994 16.87 -6.33 -40.31
N THR A 995 15.81 -5.63 -39.93
CA THR A 995 15.81 -4.34 -39.22
C THR A 995 15.91 -4.54 -37.70
N ALA A 996 15.94 -3.45 -36.91
CA ALA A 996 16.40 -3.44 -35.51
C ALA A 996 15.66 -4.33 -34.47
N LEU A 997 14.59 -5.05 -34.82
CA LEU A 997 13.86 -5.99 -33.94
C LEU A 997 13.34 -7.21 -34.70
#